data_AF-A0A4Q5E9T0-F1
#
_entry.id   AF-A0A4Q5E9T0-F1
#
_cell.length_a   1.000
_cell.length_b   1.000
_cell.length_c   1.000
_cell.angle_alpha   90.00
_cell.angle_beta   90.00
_cell.angle_gamma   90.00
#
_symmetry.space_group_name_H-M   'P 1'
#
loop_
_entity.id
_entity.type
_entity.pdbx_description
1 polymer ?
#
loop_
_entity_poly.entity_id
_entity_poly.type
_entity_poly.pdbx_seq_one_letter_code
_entity_poly.pdbx_strand_id
1 'polypeptide(L)'
;MDIKNTIFVNQAFASAQRKAESYRHEFIMPEHLLSAIIEQEPFIHTLQDTFYNYVELSISLENYLTEEVDTVPDNVEYELGLSVQLSSLLQHAYTVTEYSSAEELDVPHLIQGLLQLEDSWACHFLKEAVGGNLPEFLSLLITHYEEAELAEEAGGTPSPDEQEKTEPWRNYVTCLNDHLAGHNPLIGREMELERTIQVLCRKEKNNPLHVGEPGVGKTALAYGLAARIEAGNVPERLAGFRIYELDLGSLLAGTQYRGDFEKRLKSIMEGIGREGNAIVYIDEIHNLIGAGRTGEGSMDASNMLKPYLETGAIRFIGSTTYDEYNRYFARSKGLVRRFQQIDILEPSIEEAIHIVEGLKEKYETYHGVTYEPDVIPYAVKASARYISDRFLPDKAIDLVDEAGAYREIHPTDSGEQTVDKALITDILARTCKVNALAMKEDDTTALESLHERISSRIYGQEEAVRQVVEAVQMSKAGLLDENKPLASLLFVGPTGVGKTEVAKVLAAELGIALQRFDMSEYTEKHTVAKLIGSPAGYVGYEDGGLLTDAIRKTPNCVLLLDEIEKAHPDVFNILLQVMDYAVLTDNKGRKADCRHVVLIMTSNAGAQYARQASIGFNSQVTAGEAMLKQVKKTFKPEFINRLSATVVFHDMDRPMASLILDKKLGELGSKLSSRQVEMVLSQEAHEWLLQRGFIPEYGAREMDRVIAAHLKPLLMREILFGTLKAGGKVRVQVENGALKLQPATE
;
A
#
# COMPACT_ATOMS: atom_id res chain seq x y z
N MET A 1 36.32 -19.94 -15.52
CA MET A 1 35.39 -18.82 -15.27
C MET A 1 36.27 -17.60 -15.17
N ASP A 2 36.13 -16.65 -16.08
CA ASP A 2 36.98 -15.45 -16.10
C ASP A 2 36.36 -14.38 -15.20
N ILE A 3 36.51 -14.56 -13.88
CA ILE A 3 36.29 -13.46 -12.93
C ILE A 3 37.43 -12.47 -13.15
N LYS A 4 37.09 -11.21 -13.44
CA LYS A 4 38.09 -10.16 -13.69
C LYS A 4 38.73 -9.71 -12.37
N ASN A 5 39.98 -9.27 -12.44
CA ASN A 5 40.67 -8.69 -11.28
C ASN A 5 40.50 -7.18 -11.29
N THR A 6 40.29 -6.60 -10.10
CA THR A 6 40.31 -5.15 -9.90
C THR A 6 41.70 -4.58 -10.14
N ILE A 7 41.80 -3.25 -10.29
CA ILE A 7 43.09 -2.58 -10.54
C ILE A 7 44.03 -2.81 -9.35
N PHE A 8 43.53 -2.74 -8.12
CA PHE A 8 44.30 -2.98 -6.91
C PHE A 8 44.85 -4.41 -6.83
N VAL A 9 44.06 -5.40 -7.24
CA VAL A 9 44.54 -6.79 -7.34
C VAL A 9 45.64 -6.94 -8.38
N ASN A 10 45.48 -6.34 -9.55
CA ASN A 10 46.52 -6.36 -10.59
C ASN A 10 47.82 -5.68 -10.13
N GLN A 11 47.72 -4.55 -9.42
CA GLN A 11 48.86 -3.86 -8.83
C GLN A 11 49.55 -4.71 -7.74
N ALA A 12 48.77 -5.38 -6.87
CA ALA A 12 49.29 -6.26 -5.84
C ALA A 12 50.08 -7.43 -6.44
N PHE A 13 49.56 -8.11 -7.46
CA PHE A 13 50.27 -9.20 -8.14
C PHE A 13 51.56 -8.72 -8.83
N ALA A 14 51.50 -7.59 -9.54
CA ALA A 14 52.68 -7.03 -10.21
C ALA A 14 53.76 -6.59 -9.21
N SER A 15 53.39 -6.07 -8.04
CA SER A 15 54.34 -5.76 -6.97
C SER A 15 54.89 -7.02 -6.31
N ALA A 16 54.05 -8.01 -6.00
CA ALA A 16 54.47 -9.28 -5.42
C ALA A 16 55.46 -10.03 -6.31
N GLN A 17 55.22 -10.04 -7.63
CA GLN A 17 56.13 -10.62 -8.62
C GLN A 17 57.50 -9.91 -8.59
N ARG A 18 57.51 -8.57 -8.67
CA ARG A 18 58.76 -7.79 -8.60
C ARG A 18 59.53 -8.03 -7.31
N LYS A 19 58.83 -8.16 -6.17
CA LYS A 19 59.45 -8.49 -4.88
C LYS A 19 60.12 -9.87 -4.93
N ALA A 20 59.42 -10.90 -5.41
CA ALA A 20 59.98 -12.25 -5.53
C ALA A 20 61.20 -12.29 -6.46
N GLU A 21 61.18 -11.57 -7.59
CA GLU A 21 62.33 -11.42 -8.48
C GLU A 21 63.50 -10.69 -7.81
N SER A 22 63.23 -9.62 -7.07
CA SER A 22 64.26 -8.82 -6.40
C SER A 22 64.99 -9.57 -5.29
N TYR A 23 64.27 -10.43 -4.57
CA TYR A 23 64.84 -11.30 -3.54
C TYR A 23 65.40 -12.62 -4.12
N ARG A 24 65.29 -12.83 -5.44
CA ARG A 24 65.65 -14.07 -6.13
C ARG A 24 64.97 -15.33 -5.55
N HIS A 25 63.68 -15.23 -5.20
CA HIS A 25 62.90 -16.39 -4.74
C HIS A 25 62.38 -17.21 -5.93
N GLU A 26 62.39 -18.54 -5.82
CA GLU A 26 61.92 -19.45 -6.87
C GLU A 26 60.40 -19.35 -7.10
N PHE A 27 59.64 -19.01 -6.05
CA PHE A 27 58.18 -18.93 -6.08
C PHE A 27 57.65 -17.60 -5.54
N ILE A 28 56.56 -17.10 -6.14
CA ILE A 28 55.70 -16.07 -5.54
C ILE A 28 54.86 -16.75 -4.46
N MET A 29 54.83 -16.14 -3.27
CA MET A 29 54.22 -16.72 -2.06
C MET A 29 53.19 -15.76 -1.46
N PRO A 30 52.26 -16.22 -0.59
CA PRO A 30 51.31 -15.35 0.10
C PRO A 30 51.97 -14.17 0.82
N GLU A 31 53.19 -14.34 1.33
CA GLU A 31 53.96 -13.33 2.04
C GLU A 31 54.39 -12.18 1.10
N HIS A 32 54.76 -12.51 -0.14
CA HIS A 32 55.03 -11.51 -1.18
C HIS A 32 53.77 -10.71 -1.53
N LEU A 33 52.63 -11.40 -1.62
CA LEU A 33 51.35 -10.79 -1.94
C LEU A 33 50.87 -9.87 -0.80
N LEU A 34 50.95 -10.32 0.44
CA LEU A 34 50.62 -9.50 1.60
C LEU A 34 51.55 -8.29 1.72
N SER A 35 52.86 -8.49 1.51
CA SER A 35 53.84 -7.39 1.48
C SER A 35 53.52 -6.36 0.39
N ALA A 36 52.97 -6.78 -0.75
CA ALA A 36 52.51 -5.87 -1.79
C ALA A 36 51.20 -5.15 -1.43
N ILE A 37 50.26 -5.83 -0.77
CA ILE A 37 48.98 -5.26 -0.36
C ILE A 37 49.17 -4.18 0.73
N ILE A 38 50.13 -4.35 1.65
CA ILE A 38 50.40 -3.39 2.72
C ILE A 38 50.92 -2.04 2.19
N GLU A 39 51.41 -1.98 0.95
CA GLU A 39 51.84 -0.74 0.30
C GLU A 39 50.68 0.07 -0.30
N GLN A 40 49.48 -0.50 -0.37
CA GLN A 40 48.31 0.16 -0.93
C GLN A 40 47.65 1.07 0.11
N GLU A 41 47.35 2.33 -0.24
CA GLU A 41 46.74 3.30 0.67
C GLU A 41 45.46 2.80 1.35
N PRO A 42 44.50 2.14 0.66
CA PRO A 42 43.29 1.63 1.31
C PRO A 42 43.59 0.63 2.43
N PHE A 43 44.62 -0.21 2.27
CA PHE A 43 45.03 -1.16 3.31
C PHE A 43 45.69 -0.46 4.50
N ILE A 44 46.52 0.56 4.24
CA ILE A 44 47.17 1.37 5.26
C ILE A 44 46.12 2.10 6.12
N HIS A 45 45.13 2.72 5.48
CA HIS A 45 44.02 3.38 6.18
C HIS A 45 43.24 2.39 7.06
N THR A 46 42.95 1.19 6.53
CA THR A 46 42.29 0.13 7.30
C THR A 46 43.04 -0.21 8.58
N LEU A 47 44.37 -0.39 8.50
CA LEU A 47 45.20 -0.68 9.67
C LEU A 47 45.27 0.51 10.64
N GLN A 48 45.32 1.74 10.13
CA GLN A 48 45.36 2.95 10.97
C GLN A 48 44.05 3.18 11.74
N ASP A 49 42.90 3.01 11.08
CA ASP A 49 41.57 3.21 11.68
C ASP A 49 41.25 2.17 12.74
N THR A 50 41.87 0.99 12.63
CA THR A 50 41.82 -0.08 13.63
C THR A 50 42.92 0.04 14.70
N PHE A 51 43.72 1.11 14.68
CA PHE A 51 44.85 1.39 15.57
C PHE A 51 45.99 0.35 15.52
N TYR A 52 46.13 -0.38 14.40
CA TYR A 52 47.19 -1.34 14.17
C TYR A 52 48.40 -0.72 13.45
N ASN A 53 49.59 -1.23 13.76
CA ASN A 53 50.85 -0.70 13.26
C ASN A 53 51.30 -1.39 11.96
N TYR A 54 50.95 -0.80 10.82
CA TYR A 54 51.37 -1.32 9.51
C TYR A 54 52.89 -1.37 9.32
N VAL A 55 53.65 -0.53 10.03
CA VAL A 55 55.12 -0.51 9.95
C VAL A 55 55.70 -1.78 10.56
N GLU A 56 55.17 -2.23 11.68
CA GLU A 56 55.60 -3.46 12.35
C GLU A 56 55.28 -4.70 11.52
N LEU A 57 54.08 -4.75 10.92
CA LEU A 57 53.70 -5.82 9.98
C LEU A 57 54.62 -5.85 8.75
N SER A 58 54.95 -4.69 8.18
CA SER A 58 55.85 -4.58 7.03
C SER A 58 57.26 -5.09 7.36
N ILE A 59 57.81 -4.69 8.51
CA ILE A 59 59.14 -5.13 8.97
C ILE A 59 59.17 -6.63 9.20
N SER A 60 58.15 -7.20 9.84
CA SER A 60 58.09 -8.65 10.11
C SER A 60 58.04 -9.46 8.81
N LEU A 61 57.28 -9.02 7.82
CA LEU A 61 57.22 -9.66 6.50
C LEU A 61 58.53 -9.51 5.73
N GLU A 62 59.15 -8.33 5.76
CA GLU A 62 60.42 -8.09 5.09
C GLU A 62 61.53 -8.97 5.67
N ASN A 63 61.65 -9.02 7.01
CA ASN A 63 62.62 -9.89 7.69
C ASN A 63 62.41 -11.36 7.32
N TYR A 64 61.16 -11.84 7.33
CA TYR A 64 60.86 -13.21 6.92
C TYR A 64 61.31 -13.49 5.49
N LEU A 65 60.96 -12.59 4.54
CA LEU A 65 61.34 -12.74 3.14
C LEU A 65 62.87 -12.70 2.94
N THR A 66 63.63 -11.95 3.73
CA THR A 66 65.09 -11.84 3.55
C THR A 66 65.90 -12.88 4.32
N GLU A 67 65.42 -13.33 5.48
CA GLU A 67 66.22 -14.16 6.41
C GLU A 67 65.80 -15.64 6.43
N GLU A 68 64.53 -15.95 6.17
CA GLU A 68 63.97 -17.30 6.33
C GLU A 68 63.64 -18.00 5.01
N VAL A 69 63.59 -17.25 3.89
CA VAL A 69 63.29 -17.79 2.56
C VAL A 69 64.59 -18.04 1.80
N ASP A 70 64.73 -19.25 1.24
CA ASP A 70 65.89 -19.61 0.44
C ASP A 70 65.95 -18.78 -0.85
N THR A 71 67.10 -18.16 -1.11
CA THR A 71 67.37 -17.38 -2.31
C THR A 71 68.06 -18.23 -3.37
N VAL A 72 67.60 -18.13 -4.63
CA VAL A 72 68.21 -18.83 -5.76
C VAL A 72 69.58 -18.21 -6.05
N PRO A 73 70.68 -19.00 -6.02
CA PRO A 73 72.03 -18.49 -6.27
C PRO A 73 72.16 -17.75 -7.61
N ASP A 74 73.02 -16.73 -7.66
CA ASP A 74 73.20 -15.86 -8.84
C ASP A 74 73.61 -16.59 -10.13
N ASN A 75 74.18 -17.78 -9.99
CA ASN A 75 74.66 -18.62 -11.09
C ASN A 75 73.62 -19.63 -11.61
N VAL A 76 72.40 -19.61 -11.09
CA VAL A 76 71.31 -20.51 -11.50
C VAL A 76 70.22 -19.69 -12.20
N GLU A 77 69.92 -20.05 -13.45
CA GLU A 77 68.71 -19.57 -14.14
C GLU A 77 67.50 -20.30 -13.59
N TYR A 78 66.43 -19.56 -13.29
CA TYR A 78 65.18 -20.10 -12.79
C TYR A 78 64.00 -19.37 -13.45
N GLU A 79 62.86 -20.06 -13.54
CA GLU A 79 61.58 -19.47 -13.94
C GLU A 79 60.74 -19.26 -12.68
N LEU A 80 60.19 -18.07 -12.52
CA LEU A 80 59.38 -17.73 -11.36
C LEU A 80 58.00 -18.42 -11.44
N GLY A 81 57.71 -19.29 -10.47
CA GLY A 81 56.44 -19.98 -10.35
C GLY A 81 55.52 -19.39 -9.28
N LEU A 82 54.26 -19.84 -9.22
CA LEU A 82 53.39 -19.63 -8.06
C LEU A 82 53.62 -20.75 -7.03
N SER A 83 53.69 -20.41 -5.75
CA SER A 83 53.75 -21.43 -4.70
C SER A 83 52.42 -22.17 -4.57
N VAL A 84 52.46 -23.38 -3.99
CA VAL A 84 51.25 -24.15 -3.71
C VAL A 84 50.32 -23.37 -2.77
N GLN A 85 50.88 -22.69 -1.76
CA GLN A 85 50.09 -21.88 -0.82
C GLN A 85 49.45 -20.67 -1.49
N LEU A 86 50.16 -19.98 -2.40
CA LEU A 86 49.57 -18.87 -3.16
C LEU A 86 48.46 -19.35 -4.11
N SER A 87 48.63 -20.54 -4.72
CA SER A 87 47.60 -21.17 -5.53
C SER A 87 46.34 -21.50 -4.70
N SER A 88 46.53 -22.01 -3.48
CA SER A 88 45.42 -22.25 -2.54
C SER A 88 44.73 -20.95 -2.09
N LEU A 89 45.49 -19.88 -1.81
CA LEU A 89 44.95 -18.56 -1.49
C LEU A 89 44.00 -18.08 -2.57
N LEU A 90 44.45 -18.13 -3.83
CA LEU A 90 43.66 -17.74 -5.00
C LEU A 90 42.38 -18.56 -5.12
N GLN A 91 42.47 -19.88 -4.92
CA GLN A 91 41.30 -20.76 -4.95
C GLN A 91 40.28 -20.40 -3.86
N HIS A 92 40.74 -20.09 -2.64
CA HIS A 92 39.87 -19.61 -1.57
C HIS A 92 39.25 -18.25 -1.91
N ALA A 93 40.04 -17.31 -2.42
CA ALA A 93 39.56 -15.99 -2.79
C ALA A 93 38.46 -16.06 -3.87
N TYR A 94 38.65 -16.86 -4.93
CA TYR A 94 37.62 -17.10 -5.95
C TYR A 94 36.35 -17.71 -5.36
N THR A 95 36.49 -18.65 -4.43
CA THR A 95 35.35 -19.27 -3.74
C THR A 95 34.56 -18.22 -2.95
N VAL A 96 35.24 -17.28 -2.29
CA VAL A 96 34.60 -16.17 -1.56
C VAL A 96 33.86 -15.25 -2.53
N THR A 97 34.49 -14.86 -3.65
CA THR A 97 33.88 -14.02 -4.70
C THR A 97 32.61 -14.65 -5.29
N GLU A 98 32.62 -15.97 -5.53
CA GLU A 98 31.43 -16.69 -5.99
C GLU A 98 30.29 -16.68 -4.97
N TYR A 99 30.59 -16.83 -3.66
CA TYR A 99 29.57 -16.78 -2.62
C TYR A 99 29.04 -15.37 -2.35
N SER A 100 29.84 -14.33 -2.53
CA SER A 100 29.42 -12.93 -2.40
C SER A 100 28.67 -12.41 -3.63
N SER A 101 28.62 -13.17 -4.73
CA SER A 101 28.05 -12.75 -6.02
C SER A 101 28.72 -11.47 -6.58
N ALA A 102 29.99 -11.24 -6.24
CA ALA A 102 30.76 -10.11 -6.75
C ALA A 102 31.18 -10.35 -8.23
N GLU A 103 31.14 -9.29 -9.04
CA GLU A 103 31.47 -9.37 -10.47
C GLU A 103 32.99 -9.44 -10.73
N GLU A 104 33.80 -8.96 -9.78
CA GLU A 104 35.26 -8.90 -9.86
C GLU A 104 35.93 -9.42 -8.57
N LEU A 105 37.17 -9.93 -8.73
CA LEU A 105 38.04 -10.33 -7.64
C LEU A 105 38.79 -9.12 -7.12
N ASP A 106 38.52 -8.76 -5.87
CA ASP A 106 39.13 -7.63 -5.17
C ASP A 106 40.02 -8.03 -3.97
N VAL A 107 40.83 -7.11 -3.45
CA VAL A 107 41.79 -7.34 -2.35
C VAL A 107 41.14 -7.86 -1.06
N PRO A 108 39.93 -7.41 -0.62
CA PRO A 108 39.25 -8.02 0.51
C PRO A 108 39.03 -9.53 0.35
N HIS A 109 38.76 -9.99 -0.87
CA HIS A 109 38.62 -11.43 -1.17
C HIS A 109 39.95 -12.17 -1.03
N LEU A 110 41.06 -11.56 -1.47
CA LEU A 110 42.41 -12.12 -1.29
C LEU A 110 42.78 -12.24 0.18
N ILE A 111 42.45 -11.23 0.99
CA ILE A 111 42.71 -11.24 2.43
C ILE A 111 41.85 -12.27 3.16
N GLN A 112 40.57 -12.41 2.78
CA GLN A 112 39.73 -13.48 3.31
C GLN A 112 40.26 -14.87 2.93
N GLY A 113 40.75 -15.05 1.70
CA GLY A 113 41.41 -16.28 1.26
C GLY A 113 42.72 -16.57 2.02
N LEU A 114 43.53 -15.54 2.26
CA LEU A 114 44.77 -15.63 3.03
C LEU A 114 44.51 -16.08 4.48
N LEU A 115 43.44 -15.60 5.10
CA LEU A 115 43.05 -15.97 6.47
C LEU A 115 42.64 -17.46 6.61
N GLN A 116 42.32 -18.14 5.50
CA GLN A 116 42.06 -19.59 5.46
C GLN A 116 43.34 -20.43 5.44
N LEU A 117 44.49 -19.83 5.13
CA LEU A 117 45.78 -20.52 5.13
C LEU A 117 46.38 -20.54 6.53
N GLU A 118 45.91 -21.44 7.40
CA GLU A 118 46.37 -21.52 8.79
C GLU A 118 47.88 -21.81 8.91
N ASP A 119 48.48 -22.45 7.92
CA ASP A 119 49.91 -22.81 7.88
C ASP A 119 50.78 -21.82 7.08
N SER A 120 50.28 -20.62 6.75
CA SER A 120 51.06 -19.57 6.08
C SER A 120 51.58 -18.52 7.06
N TRP A 121 52.82 -18.07 6.86
CA TRP A 121 53.41 -16.98 7.63
C TRP A 121 52.70 -15.67 7.38
N ALA A 122 52.21 -15.43 6.16
CA ALA A 122 51.39 -14.26 5.86
C ALA A 122 50.12 -14.20 6.70
N CYS A 123 49.42 -15.34 6.87
CA CYS A 123 48.24 -15.44 7.74
C CYS A 123 48.59 -15.22 9.21
N HIS A 124 49.70 -15.80 9.67
CA HIS A 124 50.21 -15.58 11.03
C HIS A 124 50.48 -14.10 11.31
N PHE A 125 51.28 -13.44 10.46
CA PHE A 125 51.64 -12.04 10.63
C PHE A 125 50.42 -11.12 10.56
N LEU A 126 49.47 -11.38 9.64
CA LEU A 126 48.24 -10.59 9.56
C LEU A 126 47.38 -10.75 10.82
N LYS A 127 47.20 -11.97 11.33
CA LYS A 127 46.44 -12.23 12.56
C LYS A 127 47.11 -11.61 13.79
N GLU A 128 48.44 -11.64 13.85
CA GLU A 128 49.21 -10.99 14.91
C GLU A 128 49.04 -9.47 14.88
N ALA A 129 49.11 -8.87 13.69
CA ALA A 129 48.94 -7.43 13.50
C ALA A 129 47.51 -6.96 13.80
N VAL A 130 46.48 -7.69 13.35
CA VAL A 130 45.06 -7.34 13.49
C VAL A 130 44.46 -7.80 14.84
N GLY A 131 45.17 -8.62 15.60
CA GLY A 131 44.75 -9.06 16.93
C GLY A 131 43.33 -9.68 16.99
N GLY A 132 42.61 -9.41 18.08
CA GLY A 132 41.30 -10.02 18.36
C GLY A 132 40.09 -9.41 17.64
N ASN A 133 40.28 -8.40 16.79
CA ASN A 133 39.17 -7.65 16.17
C ASN A 133 39.12 -7.79 14.64
N LEU A 134 39.35 -9.02 14.19
CA LEU A 134 39.30 -9.39 12.77
C LEU A 134 37.98 -9.00 12.06
N PRO A 135 36.78 -9.09 12.68
CA PRO A 135 35.54 -8.67 12.02
C PRO A 135 35.49 -7.18 11.70
N GLU A 136 35.96 -6.32 12.61
CA GLU A 136 35.99 -4.86 12.37
C GLU A 136 37.01 -4.51 11.28
N PHE A 137 38.18 -5.13 11.32
CA PHE A 137 39.19 -4.97 10.27
C PHE A 137 38.66 -5.38 8.89
N LEU A 138 38.02 -6.54 8.77
CA LEU A 138 37.45 -6.99 7.49
C LEU A 138 36.32 -6.07 7.00
N SER A 139 35.51 -5.52 7.91
CA SER A 139 34.45 -4.58 7.55
C SER A 139 35.03 -3.28 7.00
N LEU A 140 36.04 -2.71 7.65
CA LEU A 140 36.70 -1.48 7.19
C LEU A 140 37.49 -1.70 5.91
N LEU A 141 38.11 -2.88 5.77
CA LEU A 141 38.86 -3.25 4.57
C LEU A 141 37.95 -3.22 3.33
N ILE A 142 36.74 -3.77 3.43
CA ILE A 142 35.78 -3.73 2.32
C ILE A 142 35.42 -2.28 1.97
N THR A 143 35.05 -1.48 2.98
CA THR A 143 34.68 -0.06 2.77
C THR A 143 35.78 0.74 2.10
N HIS A 144 37.03 0.64 2.57
CA HIS A 144 38.12 1.45 2.02
C HIS A 144 38.51 1.07 0.59
N TYR A 145 38.39 -0.21 0.22
CA TYR A 145 38.65 -0.65 -1.15
C TYR A 145 37.50 -0.26 -2.09
N GLU A 146 36.24 -0.36 -1.65
CA GLU A 146 35.09 0.15 -2.43
C GLU A 146 35.19 1.67 -2.67
N GLU A 147 35.57 2.45 -1.65
CA GLU A 147 35.79 3.90 -1.78
C GLU A 147 36.94 4.24 -2.75
N ALA A 148 38.01 3.45 -2.72
CA ALA A 148 39.18 3.66 -3.56
C ALA A 148 38.91 3.29 -5.03
N GLU A 149 38.12 2.25 -5.29
CA GLU A 149 37.70 1.89 -6.65
C GLU A 149 36.82 2.97 -7.28
N LEU A 150 35.85 3.48 -6.54
CA LEU A 150 35.02 4.61 -6.98
C LEU A 150 35.86 5.85 -7.29
N ALA A 151 36.94 6.09 -6.53
CA ALA A 151 37.86 7.20 -6.77
C ALA A 151 38.75 6.99 -8.01
N GLU A 152 39.15 5.75 -8.32
CA GLU A 152 39.88 5.43 -9.56
C GLU A 152 38.98 5.51 -10.80
N GLU A 153 37.74 5.02 -10.73
CA GLU A 153 36.75 5.16 -11.82
C GLU A 153 36.45 6.62 -12.14
N ALA A 154 36.54 7.50 -11.14
CA ALA A 154 36.40 8.95 -11.28
C ALA A 154 37.64 9.66 -11.86
N GLY A 155 38.78 8.98 -12.06
CA GLY A 155 39.88 9.47 -12.91
C GLY A 155 41.08 10.15 -12.22
N GLY A 156 41.41 9.84 -10.95
CA GLY A 156 42.74 10.09 -10.35
C GLY A 156 43.10 11.55 -9.97
N THR A 157 43.49 11.71 -8.70
CA THR A 157 43.84 12.96 -7.95
C THR A 157 42.79 14.08 -7.99
N PRO A 158 41.97 14.19 -6.94
CA PRO A 158 40.99 15.26 -6.87
C PRO A 158 41.69 16.61 -6.74
N SER A 159 41.17 17.56 -7.51
CA SER A 159 41.48 18.98 -7.33
C SER A 159 41.09 19.45 -5.92
N PRO A 160 41.66 20.55 -5.39
CA PRO A 160 41.29 21.06 -4.07
C PRO A 160 39.79 21.34 -3.89
N ASP A 161 39.05 21.53 -4.99
CA ASP A 161 37.60 21.71 -5.01
C ASP A 161 36.81 20.39 -4.91
N GLU A 162 37.44 19.24 -5.13
CA GLU A 162 36.81 17.91 -5.05
C GLU A 162 36.99 17.25 -3.67
N GLN A 163 37.92 17.73 -2.83
CA GLN A 163 38.00 17.33 -1.41
C GLN A 163 36.76 17.76 -0.61
N GLU A 164 36.01 18.77 -1.06
CA GLU A 164 34.72 19.14 -0.46
C GLU A 164 33.58 18.16 -0.80
N LYS A 165 33.77 17.26 -1.78
CA LYS A 165 32.75 16.27 -2.20
C LYS A 165 32.90 14.89 -1.55
N THR A 166 34.01 14.60 -0.87
CA THR A 166 34.28 13.33 -0.19
C THR A 166 34.14 13.43 1.33
N GLU A 167 33.21 14.24 1.84
CA GLU A 167 32.86 14.16 3.26
C GLU A 167 31.78 13.07 3.46
N PRO A 168 31.98 12.06 4.33
CA PRO A 168 31.09 10.91 4.50
C PRO A 168 29.62 11.26 4.80
N TRP A 169 29.35 12.47 5.29
CA TRP A 169 27.97 12.90 5.57
C TRP A 169 27.13 13.15 4.31
N ARG A 170 27.76 13.44 3.16
CA ARG A 170 27.04 13.68 1.90
C ARG A 170 26.27 12.45 1.42
N ASN A 171 26.71 11.25 1.79
CA ASN A 171 26.02 9.99 1.46
C ASN A 171 24.64 9.86 2.13
N TYR A 172 24.35 10.67 3.14
CA TYR A 172 23.10 10.62 3.90
C TYR A 172 22.15 11.79 3.59
N VAL A 173 22.52 12.66 2.64
CA VAL A 173 21.72 13.82 2.27
C VAL A 173 21.70 14.06 0.77
N THR A 174 20.56 14.52 0.27
CA THR A 174 20.38 14.90 -1.13
C THR A 174 20.30 16.41 -1.25
N CYS A 175 21.13 17.03 -2.11
CA CYS A 175 21.05 18.48 -2.33
C CYS A 175 19.94 18.80 -3.35
N LEU A 176 18.82 19.36 -2.90
CA LEU A 176 17.67 19.62 -3.78
C LEU A 176 17.99 20.59 -4.92
N ASN A 177 18.92 21.52 -4.69
CA ASN A 177 19.37 22.49 -5.70
C ASN A 177 20.01 21.82 -6.92
N ASP A 178 20.71 20.70 -6.73
CA ASP A 178 21.39 19.99 -7.83
C ASP A 178 20.43 19.12 -8.66
N HIS A 179 19.26 18.79 -8.09
CA HIS A 179 18.28 17.86 -8.68
C HIS A 179 17.01 18.53 -9.23
N LEU A 180 17.05 19.85 -9.50
CA LEU A 180 15.88 20.58 -10.00
C LEU A 180 15.36 20.08 -11.35
N ALA A 181 16.24 19.66 -12.25
CA ALA A 181 15.85 19.20 -13.59
C ALA A 181 15.04 17.89 -13.58
N GLY A 182 15.31 17.02 -12.60
CA GLY A 182 14.63 15.73 -12.44
C GLY A 182 13.25 15.81 -11.78
N HIS A 183 12.88 16.96 -11.22
CA HIS A 183 11.63 17.13 -10.46
C HIS A 183 10.60 18.03 -11.16
N ASN A 184 9.34 17.83 -10.79
CA ASN A 184 8.22 18.63 -11.28
C ASN A 184 8.29 20.06 -10.71
N PRO A 185 8.07 21.10 -11.55
CA PRO A 185 8.08 22.47 -11.07
C PRO A 185 6.92 22.69 -10.09
N LEU A 186 7.13 23.58 -9.12
CA LEU A 186 6.03 24.04 -8.28
C LEU A 186 5.09 24.89 -9.12
N ILE A 187 3.84 24.44 -9.26
CA ILE A 187 2.75 25.17 -9.92
C ILE A 187 1.76 25.60 -8.85
N GLY A 188 1.40 26.87 -8.84
CA GLY A 188 0.59 27.44 -7.77
C GLY A 188 1.30 27.45 -6.41
N ARG A 189 0.52 27.49 -5.31
CA ARG A 189 1.00 27.55 -3.92
C ARG A 189 1.99 28.69 -3.59
N GLU A 190 1.85 29.80 -4.31
CA GLU A 190 2.75 30.94 -4.16
C GLU A 190 2.66 31.58 -2.78
N MET A 191 1.48 31.55 -2.15
CA MET A 191 1.28 32.09 -0.80
C MET A 191 2.01 31.28 0.26
N GLU A 192 1.98 29.95 0.16
CA GLU A 192 2.66 29.03 1.08
C GLU A 192 4.18 29.11 0.91
N LEU A 193 4.65 29.22 -0.34
CA LEU A 193 6.08 29.42 -0.62
C LEU A 193 6.58 30.78 -0.11
N GLU A 194 5.84 31.85 -0.36
CA GLU A 194 6.15 33.19 0.17
C GLU A 194 6.17 33.20 1.70
N ARG A 195 5.21 32.50 2.32
CA ARG A 195 5.18 32.32 3.78
C ARG A 195 6.39 31.54 4.29
N THR A 196 6.85 30.53 3.56
CA THR A 196 8.05 29.75 3.89
C THR A 196 9.29 30.63 3.87
N ILE A 197 9.47 31.44 2.81
CA ILE A 197 10.55 32.43 2.68
C ILE A 197 10.49 33.46 3.81
N GLN A 198 9.30 33.97 4.13
CA GLN A 198 9.10 34.93 5.22
C GLN A 198 9.54 34.35 6.57
N VAL A 199 9.23 33.08 6.84
CA VAL A 199 9.65 32.41 8.07
C VAL A 199 11.16 32.23 8.11
N LEU A 200 11.79 31.75 7.03
CA LEU A 200 13.25 31.56 6.96
C LEU A 200 14.02 32.87 7.19
N CYS A 201 13.46 34.00 6.77
CA CYS A 201 14.03 35.33 6.96
C CYS A 201 13.92 35.89 8.39
N ARG A 202 13.15 35.25 9.29
CA ARG A 202 12.98 35.72 10.67
C ARG A 202 14.29 35.60 11.47
N LYS A 203 14.44 36.47 12.48
CA LYS A 203 15.55 36.38 13.45
C LYS A 203 15.38 35.22 14.43
N GLU A 204 14.14 34.98 14.85
CA GLU A 204 13.78 33.90 15.77
C GLU A 204 12.59 33.13 15.21
N LYS A 205 12.53 31.83 15.53
CA LYS A 205 11.51 30.90 15.04
C LYS A 205 11.50 30.90 13.50
N ASN A 206 12.70 30.71 12.95
CA ASN A 206 13.05 30.80 11.54
C ASN A 206 13.01 29.47 10.80
N ASN A 207 12.44 28.44 11.42
CA ASN A 207 12.32 27.11 10.84
C ASN A 207 10.84 26.88 10.47
N PRO A 208 10.46 26.88 9.18
CA PRO A 208 9.10 26.51 8.79
C PRO A 208 8.81 25.03 9.04
N LEU A 209 7.57 24.75 9.45
CA LEU A 209 7.03 23.39 9.55
C LEU A 209 5.77 23.34 8.68
N HIS A 210 5.86 22.66 7.54
CA HIS A 210 4.73 22.41 6.65
C HIS A 210 3.85 21.31 7.25
N VAL A 211 2.63 21.68 7.64
CA VAL A 211 1.65 20.76 8.24
C VAL A 211 0.49 20.60 7.28
N GLY A 212 0.26 19.37 6.80
CA GLY A 212 -0.80 19.07 5.84
C GLY A 212 -0.89 17.58 5.56
N GLU A 213 -2.01 17.15 5.00
CA GLU A 213 -2.26 15.73 4.68
C GLU A 213 -1.26 15.16 3.65
N PRO A 214 -1.05 13.84 3.57
CA PRO A 214 -0.22 13.24 2.53
C PRO A 214 -0.74 13.58 1.12
N GLY A 215 0.17 13.77 0.16
CA GLY A 215 -0.19 14.05 -1.23
C GLY A 215 -0.55 15.51 -1.56
N VAL A 216 -0.65 16.42 -0.59
CA VAL A 216 -0.98 17.84 -0.88
C VAL A 216 0.18 18.62 -1.55
N GLY A 217 1.39 18.06 -1.64
CA GLY A 217 2.54 18.73 -2.27
C GLY A 217 3.46 19.48 -1.31
N LYS A 218 3.69 18.94 -0.10
CA LYS A 218 4.64 19.50 0.88
C LYS A 218 6.09 19.50 0.34
N THR A 219 6.54 18.39 -0.22
CA THR A 219 7.87 18.23 -0.83
C THR A 219 8.03 19.16 -2.04
N ALA A 220 6.97 19.37 -2.83
CA ALA A 220 7.00 20.30 -3.96
C ALA A 220 7.32 21.75 -3.54
N LEU A 221 6.93 22.18 -2.33
CA LEU A 221 7.30 23.49 -1.79
C LEU A 221 8.80 23.61 -1.50
N ALA A 222 9.45 22.51 -1.07
CA ALA A 222 10.89 22.50 -0.85
C ALA A 222 11.66 22.64 -2.18
N TYR A 223 11.25 21.88 -3.20
CA TYR A 223 11.80 22.02 -4.56
C TYR A 223 11.51 23.40 -5.18
N GLY A 224 10.30 23.94 -4.97
CA GLY A 224 9.95 25.30 -5.42
C GLY A 224 10.80 26.38 -4.75
N LEU A 225 11.16 26.20 -3.48
CA LEU A 225 12.10 27.09 -2.79
C LEU A 225 13.52 26.97 -3.36
N ALA A 226 14.03 25.74 -3.58
CA ALA A 226 15.33 25.54 -4.21
C ALA A 226 15.41 26.22 -5.59
N ALA A 227 14.38 26.04 -6.42
CA ALA A 227 14.29 26.68 -7.73
C ALA A 227 14.29 28.22 -7.64
N ARG A 228 13.59 28.81 -6.66
CA ARG A 228 13.62 30.26 -6.44
C ARG A 228 14.99 30.76 -5.97
N ILE A 229 15.70 30.00 -5.15
CA ILE A 229 17.04 30.37 -4.69
C ILE A 229 18.02 30.36 -5.86
N GLU A 230 18.02 29.31 -6.68
CA GLU A 230 18.86 29.21 -7.89
C GLU A 230 18.53 30.31 -8.92
N ALA A 231 17.26 30.64 -9.09
CA ALA A 231 16.84 31.73 -9.96
C ALA A 231 17.15 33.13 -9.40
N GLY A 232 17.65 33.26 -8.17
CA GLY A 232 17.88 34.55 -7.50
C GLY A 232 16.60 35.29 -7.11
N ASN A 233 15.45 34.61 -7.13
CA ASN A 233 14.12 35.16 -6.82
C ASN A 233 13.79 35.03 -5.32
N VAL A 234 14.77 35.32 -4.46
CA VAL A 234 14.65 35.31 -3.00
C VAL A 234 15.28 36.57 -2.40
N PRO A 235 14.90 36.99 -1.18
CA PRO A 235 15.59 38.08 -0.49
C PRO A 235 17.09 37.79 -0.35
N GLU A 236 17.92 38.84 -0.36
CA GLU A 236 19.40 38.75 -0.29
C GLU A 236 19.91 37.87 0.87
N ARG A 237 19.17 37.79 1.98
CA ARG A 237 19.48 36.94 3.15
C ARG A 237 19.39 35.44 2.91
N LEU A 238 18.71 35.03 1.84
CA LEU A 238 18.54 33.64 1.41
C LEU A 238 19.26 33.38 0.07
N ALA A 239 19.91 34.39 -0.50
CA ALA A 239 20.72 34.20 -1.70
C ALA A 239 21.91 33.27 -1.38
N GLY A 240 22.18 32.33 -2.27
CA GLY A 240 23.25 31.34 -2.10
C GLY A 240 22.97 30.26 -1.05
N PHE A 241 21.71 30.12 -0.59
CA PHE A 241 21.35 29.02 0.29
C PHE A 241 21.19 27.70 -0.46
N ARG A 242 21.73 26.61 0.11
CA ARG A 242 21.52 25.25 -0.39
C ARG A 242 20.55 24.49 0.50
N ILE A 243 19.68 23.67 -0.09
CA ILE A 243 18.71 22.84 0.61
C ILE A 243 19.15 21.38 0.57
N TYR A 244 19.32 20.77 1.73
CA TYR A 244 19.73 19.38 1.92
C TYR A 244 18.58 18.57 2.51
N GLU A 245 18.04 17.63 1.74
CA GLU A 245 17.06 16.66 2.22
C GLU A 245 17.76 15.53 2.97
N LEU A 246 17.29 15.23 4.18
CA LEU A 246 17.83 14.19 5.03
C LEU A 246 17.19 12.84 4.70
N ASP A 247 17.99 11.84 4.30
CA ASP A 247 17.50 10.49 4.09
C ASP A 247 17.50 9.70 5.42
N LEU A 248 16.32 9.60 6.03
CA LEU A 248 16.12 8.81 7.25
C LEU A 248 16.35 7.31 7.04
N GLY A 249 16.11 6.79 5.83
CA GLY A 249 16.32 5.39 5.50
C GLY A 249 17.80 5.02 5.53
N SER A 250 18.63 5.78 4.82
CA SER A 250 20.09 5.61 4.82
C SER A 250 20.71 5.84 6.21
N LEU A 251 20.14 6.74 7.00
CA LEU A 251 20.56 6.95 8.38
C LEU A 251 20.33 5.75 9.30
N LEU A 252 19.22 5.03 9.09
CA LEU A 252 18.84 3.85 9.88
C LEU A 252 19.51 2.57 9.35
N ALA A 253 19.76 2.48 8.04
CA ALA A 253 20.40 1.34 7.40
C ALA A 253 21.79 1.06 8.00
N GLY A 254 22.03 -0.20 8.40
CA GLY A 254 23.30 -0.62 9.00
C GLY A 254 23.55 -0.11 10.43
N THR A 255 22.59 0.55 11.10
CA THR A 255 22.74 0.91 12.52
C THR A 255 22.16 -0.18 13.42
N GLN A 256 23.02 -0.91 14.14
CA GLN A 256 22.58 -1.89 15.15
C GLN A 256 22.36 -1.25 16.52
N TYR A 257 23.06 -0.15 16.82
CA TYR A 257 23.03 0.51 18.11
C TYR A 257 22.62 1.98 17.99
N ARG A 258 21.98 2.47 19.06
CA ARG A 258 21.50 3.85 19.12
C ARG A 258 22.61 4.89 18.93
N GLY A 259 23.79 4.62 19.46
CA GLY A 259 24.92 5.54 19.38
C GLY A 259 25.41 5.80 17.95
N ASP A 260 25.22 4.85 17.03
CA ASP A 260 25.73 4.97 15.66
C ASP A 260 24.88 5.95 14.86
N PHE A 261 23.56 5.88 15.00
CA PHE A 261 22.63 6.87 14.46
C PHE A 261 22.94 8.27 15.01
N GLU A 262 23.15 8.38 16.33
CA GLU A 262 23.47 9.68 16.96
C GLU A 262 24.79 10.25 16.41
N LYS A 263 25.83 9.43 16.24
CA LYS A 263 27.09 9.85 15.62
C LYS A 263 26.91 10.32 14.18
N ARG A 264 26.15 9.57 13.36
CA ARG A 264 25.88 9.92 11.96
C ARG A 264 25.13 11.25 11.83
N LEU A 265 24.04 11.42 12.59
CA LEU A 265 23.27 12.66 12.58
C LEU A 265 24.12 13.86 13.01
N LYS A 266 24.99 13.67 14.02
CA LYS A 266 25.93 14.71 14.44
C LYS A 266 26.93 15.06 13.34
N SER A 267 27.51 14.07 12.68
CA SER A 267 28.44 14.27 11.55
C SER A 267 27.78 15.06 10.41
N ILE A 268 26.53 14.74 10.07
CA ILE A 268 25.77 15.48 9.05
C ILE A 268 25.56 16.93 9.45
N MET A 269 25.09 17.18 10.66
CA MET A 269 24.83 18.55 11.10
C MET A 269 26.11 19.38 11.19
N GLU A 270 27.24 18.79 11.60
CA GLU A 270 28.52 19.47 11.63
C GLU A 270 29.07 19.74 10.21
N GLY A 271 28.95 18.78 9.30
CA GLY A 271 29.33 18.94 7.89
C GLY A 271 28.55 20.05 7.19
N ILE A 272 27.22 19.98 7.25
CA ILE A 272 26.31 21.01 6.71
C ILE A 272 26.58 22.38 7.35
N GLY A 273 26.89 22.40 8.65
CA GLY A 273 27.24 23.63 9.36
C GLY A 273 28.52 24.31 8.87
N ARG A 274 29.49 23.56 8.32
CA ARG A 274 30.76 24.09 7.78
C ARG A 274 30.60 24.75 6.44
N GLU A 275 29.76 24.21 5.55
CA GLU A 275 29.48 24.82 4.24
C GLU A 275 28.86 26.22 4.38
N GLY A 276 28.10 26.44 5.45
CA GLY A 276 27.37 27.68 5.67
C GLY A 276 26.22 27.84 4.67
N ASN A 277 25.34 28.81 4.94
CA ASN A 277 24.15 29.05 4.12
C ASN A 277 23.32 27.79 3.80
N ALA A 278 23.12 26.92 4.78
CA ALA A 278 22.41 25.67 4.56
C ALA A 278 21.00 25.66 5.18
N ILE A 279 20.08 25.02 4.48
CA ILE A 279 18.75 24.63 4.95
C ILE A 279 18.68 23.10 4.94
N VAL A 280 18.32 22.50 6.07
CA VAL A 280 18.02 21.06 6.14
C VAL A 280 16.52 20.86 5.98
N TYR A 281 16.13 20.11 4.95
CA TYR A 281 14.77 19.61 4.75
C TYR A 281 14.63 18.22 5.38
N ILE A 282 13.62 18.03 6.22
CA ILE A 282 13.31 16.74 6.84
C ILE A 282 11.86 16.41 6.53
N ASP A 283 11.66 15.48 5.58
CA ASP A 283 10.33 14.92 5.38
C ASP A 283 9.96 14.01 6.55
N GLU A 284 8.66 13.97 6.86
CA GLU A 284 8.12 13.23 8.00
C GLU A 284 8.90 13.45 9.31
N ILE A 285 9.18 14.72 9.66
CA ILE A 285 10.01 15.11 10.81
C ILE A 285 9.57 14.50 12.15
N HIS A 286 8.31 14.07 12.25
CA HIS A 286 7.79 13.37 13.42
C HIS A 286 8.49 12.01 13.66
N ASN A 287 9.07 11.37 12.64
CA ASN A 287 9.84 10.13 12.80
C ASN A 287 11.07 10.33 13.70
N LEU A 288 11.66 11.52 13.70
CA LEU A 288 12.77 11.88 14.59
C LEU A 288 12.34 12.20 16.03
N ILE A 289 11.04 12.41 16.28
CA ILE A 289 10.48 12.90 17.56
C ILE A 289 9.61 11.84 18.24
N GLY A 290 8.97 10.98 17.44
CA GLY A 290 7.74 10.28 17.79
C GLY A 290 7.84 8.76 17.88
N ALA A 291 8.95 8.14 17.49
CA ALA A 291 9.09 6.68 17.55
C ALA A 291 8.92 6.12 18.99
N GLY A 292 9.11 6.96 20.01
CA GLY A 292 9.35 6.63 21.43
C GLY A 292 8.24 6.13 22.37
N ARG A 293 7.09 5.54 21.97
CA ARG A 293 6.03 5.19 22.98
C ARG A 293 5.45 3.78 22.99
N THR A 294 5.78 2.88 22.07
CA THR A 294 5.20 1.52 22.06
C THR A 294 6.18 0.35 21.97
N GLY A 295 7.51 0.57 21.98
CA GLY A 295 8.49 -0.52 22.07
C GLY A 295 9.84 -0.07 22.64
N GLU A 296 10.58 -1.00 23.24
CA GLU A 296 11.90 -0.77 23.89
C GLU A 296 13.04 -0.34 22.93
N GLY A 297 12.78 -0.12 21.63
CA GLY A 297 13.80 0.11 20.60
C GLY A 297 13.75 1.44 19.85
N SER A 298 12.84 2.36 20.20
CA SER A 298 12.60 3.55 19.38
C SER A 298 13.34 4.81 19.84
N MET A 299 13.99 5.50 18.89
CA MET A 299 14.89 6.64 19.12
C MET A 299 14.13 7.98 19.21
N ASP A 300 14.51 8.83 20.18
CA ASP A 300 14.09 10.24 20.25
C ASP A 300 15.30 11.13 19.93
N ALA A 301 15.41 11.52 18.66
CA ALA A 301 16.49 12.37 18.14
C ALA A 301 16.21 13.87 18.37
N SER A 302 15.06 14.23 18.96
CA SER A 302 14.69 15.63 19.18
C SER A 302 15.68 16.40 20.05
N ASN A 303 16.35 15.72 20.99
CA ASN A 303 17.36 16.32 21.85
C ASN A 303 18.64 16.67 21.09
N MET A 304 18.94 15.93 20.02
CA MET A 304 20.13 16.15 19.20
C MET A 304 20.01 17.33 18.26
N LEU A 305 18.80 17.65 17.81
CA LEU A 305 18.55 18.80 16.93
C LEU A 305 18.55 20.14 17.70
N LYS A 306 18.31 20.12 19.02
CA LYS A 306 18.20 21.34 19.84
C LYS A 306 19.41 22.27 19.73
N PRO A 307 20.67 21.82 19.83
CA PRO A 307 21.84 22.70 19.70
C PRO A 307 21.89 23.42 18.35
N TYR A 308 21.57 22.73 17.27
CA TYR A 308 21.58 23.30 15.91
C TYR A 308 20.42 24.28 15.70
N LEU A 309 19.25 23.99 16.26
CA LEU A 309 18.09 24.89 16.27
C LEU A 309 18.29 26.14 17.14
N GLU A 310 19.16 26.09 18.15
CA GLU A 310 19.45 27.21 19.05
C GLU A 310 20.53 28.14 18.53
N THR A 311 21.57 27.60 17.90
CA THR A 311 22.66 28.40 17.30
C THR A 311 22.18 29.20 16.10
N GLY A 312 21.20 28.68 15.36
CA GLY A 312 20.65 29.33 14.17
C GLY A 312 21.61 29.36 12.97
N ALA A 313 22.74 28.65 13.07
CA ALA A 313 23.71 28.49 11.99
C ALA A 313 23.12 27.67 10.83
N ILE A 314 22.22 26.73 11.14
CA ILE A 314 21.50 25.89 10.18
C ILE A 314 20.02 26.22 10.29
N ARG A 315 19.37 26.42 9.13
CA ARG A 315 17.91 26.55 9.05
C ARG A 315 17.28 25.19 8.77
N PHE A 316 16.06 24.98 9.23
CA PHE A 316 15.34 23.73 9.04
C PHE A 316 13.98 23.97 8.36
N ILE A 317 13.61 23.10 7.44
CA ILE A 317 12.25 22.96 6.92
C ILE A 317 11.80 21.54 7.29
N GLY A 318 10.69 21.41 8.01
CA GLY A 318 10.10 20.10 8.30
C GLY A 318 8.76 19.93 7.61
N SER A 319 8.39 18.71 7.22
CA SER A 319 7.02 18.34 6.84
C SER A 319 6.44 17.26 7.74
N THR A 320 5.13 17.34 8.00
CA THR A 320 4.40 16.34 8.79
C THR A 320 2.89 16.43 8.51
N THR A 321 2.13 15.40 8.89
CA THR A 321 0.65 15.47 8.88
C THR A 321 0.09 16.16 10.13
N TYR A 322 -1.19 16.55 10.08
CA TYR A 322 -1.89 17.13 11.25
C TYR A 322 -1.95 16.16 12.43
N ASP A 323 -2.20 14.88 12.15
CA ASP A 323 -2.31 13.84 13.16
C ASP A 323 -0.98 13.63 13.89
N GLU A 324 0.12 13.54 13.15
CA GLU A 324 1.47 13.39 13.72
C GLU A 324 1.94 14.64 14.46
N TYR A 325 1.61 15.83 13.93
CA TYR A 325 1.90 17.09 14.61
C TYR A 325 1.27 17.11 15.99
N ASN A 326 -0.03 16.81 16.10
CA ASN A 326 -0.76 16.82 17.37
C ASN A 326 -0.28 15.69 18.31
N ARG A 327 0.05 14.53 17.76
CA ARG A 327 0.46 13.35 18.52
C ARG A 327 1.86 13.49 19.11
N TYR A 328 2.81 14.01 18.33
CA TYR A 328 4.25 14.02 18.66
C TYR A 328 4.80 15.44 18.83
N PHE A 329 4.67 16.28 17.81
CA PHE A 329 5.37 17.57 17.73
C PHE A 329 4.84 18.59 18.76
N ALA A 330 3.51 18.74 18.86
CA ALA A 330 2.83 19.71 19.73
C ALA A 330 3.13 19.49 21.22
N ARG A 331 3.55 18.28 21.60
CA ARG A 331 3.92 17.93 22.98
C ARG A 331 5.35 18.38 23.34
N SER A 332 6.21 18.61 22.34
CA SER A 332 7.60 19.02 22.56
C SER A 332 7.71 20.55 22.63
N LYS A 333 7.63 21.10 23.86
CA LYS A 333 7.74 22.55 24.11
C LYS A 333 9.02 23.18 23.56
N GLY A 334 10.12 22.43 23.47
CA GLY A 334 11.40 22.91 22.95
C GLY A 334 11.36 23.15 21.44
N LEU A 335 10.81 22.21 20.68
CA LEU A 335 10.75 22.28 19.21
C LEU A 335 9.67 23.26 18.72
N VAL A 336 8.50 23.29 19.35
CA VAL A 336 7.40 24.22 19.00
C VAL A 336 7.84 25.69 19.08
N ARG A 337 8.81 26.01 19.93
CA ARG A 337 9.37 27.37 20.06
C ARG A 337 10.34 27.74 18.93
N ARG A 338 10.86 26.75 18.18
CA ARG A 338 11.84 26.95 17.09
C ARG A 338 11.22 26.82 15.71
N PHE A 339 10.11 26.10 15.60
CA PHE A 339 9.39 25.90 14.35
C PHE A 339 8.12 26.74 14.25
N GLN A 340 7.90 27.36 13.09
CA GLN A 340 6.66 28.05 12.74
C GLN A 340 5.83 27.17 11.83
N GLN A 341 4.66 26.75 12.33
CA GLN A 341 3.66 26.04 11.55
C GLN A 341 3.18 26.90 10.36
N ILE A 342 3.13 26.27 9.19
CA ILE A 342 2.54 26.72 7.95
C ILE A 342 1.59 25.62 7.50
N ASP A 343 0.29 25.93 7.44
CA ASP A 343 -0.74 24.99 7.03
C ASP A 343 -0.75 24.83 5.51
N ILE A 344 -0.60 23.60 5.03
CA ILE A 344 -0.66 23.23 3.62
C ILE A 344 -1.97 22.48 3.40
N LEU A 345 -2.98 23.21 2.91
CA LEU A 345 -4.32 22.67 2.70
C LEU A 345 -4.39 21.90 1.38
N GLU A 346 -5.36 20.98 1.29
CA GLU A 346 -5.77 20.39 0.01
C GLU A 346 -6.19 21.52 -0.94
N PRO A 347 -5.66 21.58 -2.17
CA PRO A 347 -6.02 22.61 -3.12
C PRO A 347 -7.47 22.44 -3.56
N SER A 348 -8.11 23.55 -3.92
CA SER A 348 -9.42 23.50 -4.56
C SER A 348 -9.37 22.75 -5.89
N ILE A 349 -10.53 22.33 -6.40
CA ILE A 349 -10.62 21.65 -7.70
C ILE A 349 -9.99 22.51 -8.81
N GLU A 350 -10.23 23.82 -8.82
CA GLU A 350 -9.66 24.74 -9.82
C GLU A 350 -8.14 24.85 -9.72
N GLU A 351 -7.61 24.98 -8.49
CA GLU A 351 -6.16 24.99 -8.26
C GLU A 351 -5.50 23.66 -8.64
N ALA A 352 -6.15 22.53 -8.33
CA ALA A 352 -5.66 21.21 -8.70
C ALA A 352 -5.66 21.01 -10.22
N ILE A 353 -6.67 21.50 -10.94
CA ILE A 353 -6.67 21.51 -12.41
C ILE A 353 -5.47 22.29 -12.93
N HIS A 354 -5.24 23.50 -12.40
CA HIS A 354 -4.10 24.32 -12.82
C HIS A 354 -2.75 23.62 -12.55
N ILE A 355 -2.60 22.95 -11.40
CA ILE A 355 -1.41 22.17 -11.05
C ILE A 355 -1.20 21.05 -12.07
N VAL A 356 -2.20 20.21 -12.31
CA VAL A 356 -2.06 19.04 -13.20
C VAL A 356 -1.87 19.47 -14.65
N GLU A 357 -2.53 20.55 -15.09
CA GLU A 357 -2.32 21.13 -16.43
C GLU A 357 -0.89 21.61 -16.64
N GLY A 358 -0.27 22.25 -15.64
CA GLY A 358 1.13 22.66 -15.75
C GLY A 358 2.13 21.49 -15.76
N LEU A 359 1.71 20.30 -15.34
CA LEU A 359 2.52 19.07 -15.42
C LEU A 359 2.28 18.29 -16.72
N LYS A 360 1.24 18.63 -17.48
CA LYS A 360 0.81 17.90 -18.68
C LYS A 360 1.96 17.64 -19.67
N GLU A 361 2.70 18.69 -20.05
CA GLU A 361 3.76 18.59 -21.06
C GLU A 361 4.87 17.60 -20.68
N LYS A 362 5.19 17.52 -19.39
CA LYS A 362 6.18 16.55 -18.88
C LYS A 362 5.68 15.13 -19.00
N TYR A 363 4.42 14.85 -18.64
CA TYR A 363 3.82 13.52 -18.79
C TYR A 363 3.63 13.12 -20.25
N GLU A 364 3.26 14.06 -21.12
CA GLU A 364 3.17 13.82 -22.57
C GLU A 364 4.52 13.42 -23.15
N THR A 365 5.58 14.14 -22.77
CA THR A 365 6.95 13.84 -23.22
C THR A 365 7.45 12.52 -22.67
N TYR A 366 7.18 12.24 -21.39
CA TYR A 366 7.66 11.04 -20.71
C TYR A 366 7.04 9.75 -21.26
N HIS A 367 5.71 9.74 -21.47
CA HIS A 367 4.99 8.56 -21.98
C HIS A 367 4.86 8.52 -23.52
N GLY A 368 5.18 9.61 -24.22
CA GLY A 368 4.95 9.72 -25.66
C GLY A 368 3.46 9.75 -26.03
N VAL A 369 2.62 10.37 -25.20
CA VAL A 369 1.16 10.44 -25.39
C VAL A 369 0.69 11.89 -25.52
N THR A 370 -0.55 12.08 -25.98
CA THR A 370 -1.21 13.38 -25.98
C THR A 370 -2.53 13.32 -25.20
N TYR A 371 -2.68 14.16 -24.19
CA TYR A 371 -3.94 14.24 -23.43
C TYR A 371 -4.92 15.14 -24.16
N GLU A 372 -6.11 14.61 -24.46
CA GLU A 372 -7.16 15.37 -25.14
C GLU A 372 -7.64 16.58 -24.32
N PRO A 373 -8.29 17.58 -24.97
CA PRO A 373 -8.91 18.68 -24.26
C PRO A 373 -9.90 18.20 -23.18
N ASP A 374 -9.97 18.93 -22.07
CA ASP A 374 -10.83 18.64 -20.91
C ASP A 374 -10.56 17.32 -20.17
N VAL A 375 -9.54 16.54 -20.55
CA VAL A 375 -9.20 15.27 -19.86
C VAL A 375 -8.66 15.54 -18.47
N ILE A 376 -7.77 16.53 -18.32
CA ILE A 376 -7.22 16.92 -17.00
C ILE A 376 -8.31 17.46 -16.07
N PRO A 377 -9.16 18.43 -16.48
CA PRO A 377 -10.34 18.82 -15.71
C PRO A 377 -11.24 17.66 -15.30
N TYR A 378 -11.45 16.69 -16.21
CA TYR A 378 -12.23 15.50 -15.92
C TYR A 378 -11.55 14.61 -14.87
N ALA A 379 -10.25 14.31 -15.01
CA ALA A 379 -9.48 13.48 -14.10
C ALA A 379 -9.45 14.04 -12.67
N VAL A 380 -9.30 15.37 -12.52
CA VAL A 380 -9.32 16.03 -11.21
C VAL A 380 -10.71 15.93 -10.57
N LYS A 381 -11.78 16.24 -11.32
CA LYS A 381 -13.16 16.14 -10.79
C LYS A 381 -13.55 14.71 -10.45
N ALA A 382 -13.18 13.76 -11.30
CA ALA A 382 -13.47 12.34 -11.10
C ALA A 382 -12.69 11.78 -9.91
N SER A 383 -11.39 12.04 -9.79
CA SER A 383 -10.61 11.61 -8.62
C SER A 383 -11.11 12.26 -7.33
N ALA A 384 -11.48 13.55 -7.34
CA ALA A 384 -12.09 14.22 -6.19
C ALA A 384 -13.41 13.57 -5.74
N ARG A 385 -14.22 13.10 -6.71
CA ARG A 385 -15.52 12.49 -6.46
C ARG A 385 -15.43 11.04 -5.97
N TYR A 386 -14.53 10.25 -6.55
CA TYR A 386 -14.52 8.79 -6.38
C TYR A 386 -13.36 8.25 -5.53
N ILE A 387 -12.26 9.00 -5.38
CA ILE A 387 -11.13 8.64 -4.51
C ILE A 387 -11.17 9.54 -3.27
N SER A 388 -11.76 9.03 -2.20
CA SER A 388 -12.04 9.79 -0.96
C SER A 388 -10.96 9.68 0.12
N ASP A 389 -10.09 8.68 0.03
CA ASP A 389 -9.05 8.38 1.04
C ASP A 389 -7.68 9.03 0.73
N ARG A 390 -7.58 9.72 -0.41
CA ARG A 390 -6.43 10.53 -0.83
C ARG A 390 -6.86 11.96 -1.11
N PHE A 391 -5.88 12.85 -1.07
CA PHE A 391 -6.07 14.30 -1.23
C PHE A 391 -5.57 14.76 -2.61
N LEU A 392 -6.16 15.84 -3.13
CA LEU A 392 -5.62 16.56 -4.27
C LEU A 392 -4.28 17.25 -3.91
N PRO A 393 -3.38 17.47 -4.89
CA PRO A 393 -3.49 17.07 -6.30
C PRO A 393 -3.03 15.62 -6.58
N ASP A 394 -2.39 14.96 -5.61
CA ASP A 394 -1.75 13.64 -5.76
C ASP A 394 -2.63 12.58 -6.44
N LYS A 395 -3.86 12.36 -5.96
CA LYS A 395 -4.77 11.38 -6.57
C LYS A 395 -5.14 11.65 -8.04
N ALA A 396 -5.08 12.92 -8.48
CA ALA A 396 -5.35 13.28 -9.86
C ALA A 396 -4.10 13.13 -10.72
N ILE A 397 -2.93 13.46 -10.17
CA ILE A 397 -1.64 13.25 -10.84
C ILE A 397 -1.44 11.76 -11.11
N ASP A 398 -1.62 10.92 -10.09
CA ASP A 398 -1.50 9.45 -10.19
C ASP A 398 -2.43 8.87 -11.26
N LEU A 399 -3.68 9.33 -11.32
CA LEU A 399 -4.65 8.88 -12.32
C LEU A 399 -4.26 9.27 -13.76
N VAL A 400 -3.66 10.45 -13.93
CA VAL A 400 -3.19 10.93 -15.24
C VAL A 400 -1.93 10.18 -15.66
N ASP A 401 -0.99 9.99 -14.75
CA ASP A 401 0.26 9.24 -14.96
C ASP A 401 -0.02 7.77 -15.33
N GLU A 402 -0.89 7.10 -14.56
CA GLU A 402 -1.32 5.72 -14.85
C GLU A 402 -2.00 5.61 -16.24
N ALA A 403 -2.70 6.65 -16.69
CA ALA A 403 -3.30 6.69 -18.01
C ALA A 403 -2.30 6.88 -19.14
N GLY A 404 -1.28 7.70 -18.94
CA GLY A 404 -0.14 7.80 -19.85
C GLY A 404 0.58 6.46 -19.98
N ALA A 405 0.96 5.86 -18.85
CA ALA A 405 1.62 4.55 -18.81
C ALA A 405 0.78 3.43 -19.44
N TYR A 406 -0.54 3.42 -19.20
CA TYR A 406 -1.43 2.43 -19.81
C TYR A 406 -1.41 2.54 -21.34
N ARG A 407 -1.49 3.75 -21.89
CA ARG A 407 -1.49 4.00 -23.33
C ARG A 407 -0.12 3.65 -23.95
N GLU A 408 0.97 3.89 -23.24
CA GLU A 408 2.32 3.48 -23.65
C GLU A 408 2.43 1.95 -23.81
N ILE A 409 1.88 1.18 -22.85
CA ILE A 409 1.88 -0.29 -22.87
C ILE A 409 0.84 -0.84 -23.87
N HIS A 410 -0.25 -0.11 -24.11
CA HIS A 410 -1.36 -0.50 -24.97
C HIS A 410 -1.60 0.54 -26.07
N PRO A 411 -0.69 0.63 -27.05
CA PRO A 411 -0.79 1.60 -28.12
C PRO A 411 -2.02 1.33 -28.98
N THR A 412 -2.65 2.38 -29.47
CA THR A 412 -3.69 2.29 -30.49
C THR A 412 -3.09 1.99 -31.86
N ASP A 413 -3.92 1.45 -32.76
CA ASP A 413 -3.55 1.26 -34.17
C ASP A 413 -3.32 2.60 -34.91
N SER A 414 -3.70 3.74 -34.30
CA SER A 414 -3.40 5.09 -34.79
C SER A 414 -1.97 5.49 -34.48
N GLY A 415 -1.32 6.24 -35.39
CA GLY A 415 0.03 6.74 -35.15
C GLY A 415 0.14 7.74 -33.99
N GLU A 416 -0.96 8.41 -33.63
CA GLU A 416 -1.04 9.31 -32.48
C GLU A 416 -1.66 8.57 -31.29
N GLN A 417 -0.94 8.60 -30.17
CA GLN A 417 -1.31 7.92 -28.93
C GLN A 417 -2.03 8.92 -28.01
N THR A 418 -3.36 8.87 -27.97
CA THR A 418 -4.15 9.81 -27.17
C THR A 418 -4.71 9.18 -25.89
N VAL A 419 -4.80 10.01 -24.85
CA VAL A 419 -5.52 9.70 -23.61
C VAL A 419 -6.80 10.53 -23.59
N ASP A 420 -7.94 9.85 -23.62
CA ASP A 420 -9.28 10.43 -23.61
C ASP A 420 -9.96 10.26 -22.24
N LYS A 421 -11.15 10.83 -22.08
CA LYS A 421 -11.94 10.69 -20.85
C LYS A 421 -12.33 9.24 -20.57
N ALA A 422 -12.57 8.44 -21.61
CA ALA A 422 -13.00 7.06 -21.47
C ALA A 422 -11.89 6.18 -20.86
N LEU A 423 -10.63 6.41 -21.25
CA LEU A 423 -9.48 5.73 -20.67
C LEU A 423 -9.29 6.12 -19.19
N ILE A 424 -9.39 7.41 -18.86
CA ILE A 424 -9.36 7.86 -17.45
C ILE A 424 -10.46 7.18 -16.63
N THR A 425 -11.68 7.05 -17.16
CA THR A 425 -12.76 6.33 -16.48
C THR A 425 -12.44 4.85 -16.27
N ASP A 426 -11.85 4.17 -17.26
CA ASP A 426 -11.50 2.75 -17.16
C ASP A 426 -10.42 2.51 -16.10
N ILE A 427 -9.40 3.37 -16.04
CA ILE A 427 -8.35 3.28 -15.03
C ILE A 427 -8.92 3.55 -13.65
N LEU A 428 -9.67 4.65 -13.50
CA LEU A 428 -10.33 4.99 -12.25
C LEU A 428 -11.21 3.84 -11.74
N ALA A 429 -11.92 3.14 -12.64
CA ALA A 429 -12.73 1.98 -12.31
C ALA A 429 -11.88 0.82 -11.75
N ARG A 430 -10.71 0.55 -12.35
CA ARG A 430 -9.75 -0.45 -11.85
C ARG A 430 -9.19 -0.05 -10.49
N THR A 431 -8.77 1.19 -10.33
CA THR A 431 -8.21 1.73 -9.08
C THR A 431 -9.24 1.68 -7.95
N CYS A 432 -10.49 2.08 -8.22
CA CYS A 432 -11.58 2.06 -7.26
C CYS A 432 -12.21 0.66 -7.06
N LYS A 433 -11.84 -0.35 -7.84
CA LYS A 433 -12.46 -1.69 -7.87
C LYS A 433 -13.98 -1.65 -8.11
N VAL A 434 -14.41 -0.72 -8.95
CA VAL A 434 -15.80 -0.53 -9.35
C VAL A 434 -15.91 -0.83 -10.85
N ASN A 435 -17.02 -1.40 -11.31
CA ASN A 435 -17.21 -1.55 -12.75
C ASN A 435 -17.26 -0.18 -13.43
N ALA A 436 -16.53 0.02 -14.53
CA ALA A 436 -16.53 1.29 -15.29
C ALA A 436 -17.94 1.74 -15.69
N LEU A 437 -18.84 0.79 -15.95
CA LEU A 437 -20.27 1.03 -16.20
C LEU A 437 -21.00 1.74 -15.04
N ALA A 438 -20.64 1.46 -13.79
CA ALA A 438 -21.25 2.08 -12.62
C ALA A 438 -20.79 3.54 -12.39
N MET A 439 -19.68 3.92 -13.02
CA MET A 439 -19.04 5.23 -12.92
C MET A 439 -19.36 6.15 -14.10
N LYS A 440 -19.91 5.62 -15.21
CA LYS A 440 -20.40 6.44 -16.32
C LYS A 440 -21.60 7.27 -15.86
N GLU A 441 -21.42 8.58 -15.82
CA GLU A 441 -22.46 9.56 -15.43
C GLU A 441 -23.66 9.55 -16.40
N ASP A 442 -23.47 9.09 -17.64
CA ASP A 442 -24.45 9.18 -18.73
C ASP A 442 -25.27 7.90 -18.99
N ASP A 443 -25.14 6.84 -18.20
CA ASP A 443 -25.87 5.58 -18.45
C ASP A 443 -27.32 5.62 -17.93
N THR A 444 -28.05 6.65 -18.37
CA THR A 444 -29.49 6.84 -18.16
C THR A 444 -30.29 5.62 -18.61
N THR A 445 -29.87 4.96 -19.69
CA THR A 445 -30.51 3.73 -20.20
C THR A 445 -30.35 2.55 -19.25
N ALA A 446 -29.18 2.37 -18.63
CA ALA A 446 -28.99 1.34 -17.61
C ALA A 446 -29.82 1.59 -16.34
N LEU A 447 -30.01 2.86 -15.95
CA LEU A 447 -30.88 3.24 -14.83
C LEU A 447 -32.37 3.10 -15.14
N GLU A 448 -32.79 3.42 -16.38
CA GLU A 448 -34.17 3.30 -16.83
C GLU A 448 -34.65 1.85 -16.81
N SER A 449 -33.84 0.93 -17.34
CA SER A 449 -34.15 -0.50 -17.37
C SER A 449 -33.85 -1.25 -16.06
N LEU A 450 -33.36 -0.58 -15.01
CA LEU A 450 -32.98 -1.21 -13.74
C LEU A 450 -34.15 -1.95 -13.08
N HIS A 451 -35.35 -1.36 -13.12
CA HIS A 451 -36.55 -1.98 -12.56
C HIS A 451 -36.85 -3.33 -13.23
N GLU A 452 -36.90 -3.36 -14.56
CA GLU A 452 -37.18 -4.58 -15.33
C GLU A 452 -36.13 -5.67 -15.08
N ARG A 453 -34.85 -5.30 -15.02
CA ARG A 453 -33.77 -6.25 -14.75
C ARG A 453 -33.89 -6.87 -13.35
N ILE A 454 -34.17 -6.07 -12.33
CA ILE A 454 -34.36 -6.58 -10.96
C ILE A 454 -35.64 -7.44 -10.87
N SER A 455 -36.77 -6.97 -11.41
CA SER A 455 -38.05 -7.68 -11.38
C SER A 455 -38.00 -9.01 -12.15
N SER A 456 -37.14 -9.15 -13.16
CA SER A 456 -36.93 -10.43 -13.86
C SER A 456 -36.32 -11.54 -12.96
N ARG A 457 -35.64 -11.15 -11.87
CA ARG A 457 -34.91 -12.04 -10.95
C ARG A 457 -35.55 -12.17 -9.57
N ILE A 458 -36.45 -11.25 -9.22
CA ILE A 458 -37.15 -11.15 -7.94
C ILE A 458 -38.65 -11.32 -8.20
N TYR A 459 -39.25 -12.36 -7.61
CA TYR A 459 -40.66 -12.68 -7.83
C TYR A 459 -41.54 -12.25 -6.66
N GLY A 460 -42.75 -11.78 -6.94
CA GLY A 460 -43.79 -11.52 -5.94
C GLY A 460 -43.55 -10.31 -5.01
N GLN A 461 -42.59 -9.45 -5.33
CA GLN A 461 -42.21 -8.29 -4.50
C GLN A 461 -42.11 -6.99 -5.32
N GLU A 462 -43.02 -6.81 -6.28
CA GLU A 462 -42.98 -5.72 -7.27
C GLU A 462 -42.90 -4.32 -6.63
N GLU A 463 -43.75 -4.06 -5.64
CA GLU A 463 -43.78 -2.77 -4.95
C GLU A 463 -42.49 -2.50 -4.16
N ALA A 464 -41.91 -3.55 -3.57
CA ALA A 464 -40.64 -3.43 -2.87
C ALA A 464 -39.50 -3.12 -3.84
N VAL A 465 -39.45 -3.80 -4.99
CA VAL A 465 -38.46 -3.55 -6.05
C VAL A 465 -38.61 -2.13 -6.59
N ARG A 466 -39.84 -1.67 -6.86
CA ARG A 466 -40.13 -0.31 -7.32
C ARG A 466 -39.57 0.74 -6.37
N GLN A 467 -39.86 0.63 -5.07
CA GLN A 467 -39.38 1.58 -4.05
C GLN A 467 -37.84 1.60 -3.93
N VAL A 468 -37.19 0.44 -4.03
CA VAL A 468 -35.73 0.33 -4.01
C VAL A 468 -35.12 1.03 -5.23
N VAL A 469 -35.67 0.78 -6.41
CA VAL A 469 -35.19 1.38 -7.66
C VAL A 469 -35.40 2.89 -7.67
N GLU A 470 -36.58 3.37 -7.26
CA GLU A 470 -36.87 4.80 -7.16
C GLU A 470 -35.90 5.52 -6.21
N ALA A 471 -35.58 4.92 -5.05
CA ALA A 471 -34.64 5.51 -4.11
C ALA A 471 -33.22 5.64 -4.71
N VAL A 472 -32.76 4.63 -5.46
CA VAL A 472 -31.46 4.67 -6.14
C VAL A 472 -31.46 5.67 -7.30
N GLN A 473 -32.55 5.72 -8.09
CA GLN A 473 -32.70 6.66 -9.20
C GLN A 473 -32.74 8.12 -8.72
N MET A 474 -33.45 8.44 -7.64
CA MET A 474 -33.47 9.79 -7.03
C MET A 474 -32.06 10.25 -6.65
N SER A 475 -31.28 9.34 -6.08
CA SER A 475 -29.89 9.61 -5.70
C SER A 475 -29.01 9.89 -6.92
N LYS A 476 -29.07 9.02 -7.93
CA LYS A 476 -28.30 9.17 -9.17
C LYS A 476 -28.70 10.41 -9.98
N ALA A 477 -29.96 10.84 -9.87
CA ALA A 477 -30.44 12.10 -10.46
C ALA A 477 -29.96 13.36 -9.72
N GLY A 478 -29.21 13.23 -8.61
CA GLY A 478 -28.72 14.37 -7.83
C GLY A 478 -29.82 15.11 -7.06
N LEU A 479 -30.96 14.46 -6.81
CA LEU A 479 -32.10 15.05 -6.10
C LEU A 479 -32.03 14.87 -4.57
N LEU A 480 -30.93 14.29 -4.07
CA LEU A 480 -30.66 14.08 -2.66
C LEU A 480 -29.49 14.95 -2.20
N ASP A 481 -29.42 15.23 -0.90
CA ASP A 481 -28.31 15.98 -0.30
C ASP A 481 -26.97 15.25 -0.54
N GLU A 482 -25.94 15.99 -0.98
CA GLU A 482 -24.62 15.43 -1.32
C GLU A 482 -23.86 14.82 -0.13
N ASN A 483 -24.28 15.13 1.10
CA ASN A 483 -23.66 14.65 2.34
C ASN A 483 -24.39 13.44 2.96
N LYS A 484 -25.18 12.71 2.17
CA LYS A 484 -25.90 11.52 2.61
C LYS A 484 -25.50 10.29 1.79
N PRO A 485 -25.69 9.07 2.33
CA PRO A 485 -25.55 7.85 1.54
C PRO A 485 -26.50 7.86 0.34
N LEU A 486 -26.16 7.12 -0.71
CA LEU A 486 -26.98 7.05 -1.93
C LEU A 486 -28.44 6.73 -1.60
N ALA A 487 -28.67 5.75 -0.74
CA ALA A 487 -29.97 5.48 -0.15
C ALA A 487 -29.79 4.78 1.20
N SER A 488 -30.72 5.02 2.13
CA SER A 488 -30.81 4.33 3.42
C SER A 488 -32.17 3.66 3.56
N LEU A 489 -32.20 2.34 3.40
CA LEU A 489 -33.43 1.56 3.25
C LEU A 489 -33.58 0.57 4.40
N LEU A 490 -34.79 0.48 4.96
CA LEU A 490 -35.16 -0.54 5.93
C LEU A 490 -36.12 -1.54 5.29
N PHE A 491 -35.67 -2.77 5.08
CA PHE A 491 -36.46 -3.86 4.53
C PHE A 491 -37.17 -4.61 5.65
N VAL A 492 -38.49 -4.55 5.69
CA VAL A 492 -39.31 -5.14 6.75
C VAL A 492 -40.17 -6.24 6.16
N GLY A 493 -40.17 -7.43 6.79
CA GLY A 493 -41.08 -8.51 6.41
C GLY A 493 -40.69 -9.85 7.01
N PRO A 494 -41.41 -10.94 6.69
CA PRO A 494 -41.12 -12.29 7.18
C PRO A 494 -39.75 -12.82 6.73
N THR A 495 -39.28 -13.89 7.36
CA THR A 495 -38.04 -14.57 6.95
C THR A 495 -38.24 -15.29 5.62
N GLY A 496 -37.25 -15.22 4.72
CA GLY A 496 -37.26 -16.01 3.49
C GLY A 496 -38.12 -15.46 2.35
N VAL A 497 -38.61 -14.22 2.44
CA VAL A 497 -39.41 -13.54 1.39
C VAL A 497 -38.58 -12.79 0.34
N GLY A 498 -37.25 -12.79 0.46
CA GLY A 498 -36.37 -12.21 -0.56
C GLY A 498 -35.66 -10.90 -0.20
N LYS A 499 -35.77 -10.40 1.05
CA LYS A 499 -35.10 -9.15 1.50
C LYS A 499 -33.60 -9.09 1.13
N THR A 500 -32.84 -10.11 1.54
CA THR A 500 -31.39 -10.22 1.24
C THR A 500 -31.12 -10.50 -0.25
N GLU A 501 -32.06 -11.14 -0.96
CA GLU A 501 -31.92 -11.42 -2.40
C GLU A 501 -32.02 -10.13 -3.22
N VAL A 502 -32.95 -9.22 -2.87
CA VAL A 502 -33.06 -7.91 -3.51
C VAL A 502 -31.77 -7.11 -3.37
N ALA A 503 -31.15 -7.09 -2.19
CA ALA A 503 -29.87 -6.41 -1.97
C ALA A 503 -28.74 -7.00 -2.84
N LYS A 504 -28.68 -8.34 -2.97
CA LYS A 504 -27.70 -9.04 -3.82
C LYS A 504 -27.90 -8.74 -5.30
N VAL A 505 -29.15 -8.80 -5.77
CA VAL A 505 -29.48 -8.50 -7.16
C VAL A 505 -29.19 -7.03 -7.47
N LEU A 506 -29.56 -6.11 -6.59
CA LEU A 506 -29.25 -4.69 -6.74
C LEU A 506 -27.73 -4.45 -6.87
N ALA A 507 -26.91 -5.02 -6.00
CA ALA A 507 -25.46 -4.90 -6.08
C ALA A 507 -24.90 -5.40 -7.42
N ALA A 508 -25.40 -6.55 -7.89
CA ALA A 508 -25.00 -7.13 -9.17
C ALA A 508 -25.42 -6.27 -10.37
N GLU A 509 -26.66 -5.77 -10.38
CA GLU A 509 -27.18 -4.93 -11.48
C GLU A 509 -26.55 -3.54 -11.53
N LEU A 510 -26.12 -3.01 -10.37
CA LEU A 510 -25.35 -1.76 -10.28
C LEU A 510 -23.86 -1.98 -10.55
N GLY A 511 -23.37 -3.22 -10.56
CA GLY A 511 -21.95 -3.52 -10.75
C GLY A 511 -21.06 -3.06 -9.59
N ILE A 512 -21.58 -3.11 -8.35
CA ILE A 512 -20.89 -2.67 -7.14
C ILE A 512 -20.80 -3.81 -6.11
N ALA A 513 -19.84 -3.72 -5.19
CA ALA A 513 -19.64 -4.77 -4.18
C ALA A 513 -20.82 -4.88 -3.21
N LEU A 514 -21.07 -6.08 -2.68
CA LEU A 514 -21.99 -6.30 -1.56
C LEU A 514 -21.20 -6.56 -0.29
N GLN A 515 -21.25 -5.61 0.66
CA GLN A 515 -20.71 -5.78 2.00
C GLN A 515 -21.82 -6.22 2.94
N ARG A 516 -21.69 -7.42 3.54
CA ARG A 516 -22.76 -8.01 4.35
C ARG A 516 -22.30 -8.27 5.78
N PHE A 517 -23.06 -7.79 6.74
CA PHE A 517 -22.86 -8.03 8.17
C PHE A 517 -24.14 -8.58 8.79
N ASP A 518 -24.02 -9.67 9.57
CA ASP A 518 -25.11 -10.23 10.34
C ASP A 518 -25.16 -9.58 11.73
N MET A 519 -26.21 -8.83 12.02
CA MET A 519 -26.32 -8.07 13.28
C MET A 519 -26.56 -8.95 14.50
N SER A 520 -26.89 -10.24 14.31
CA SER A 520 -26.93 -11.21 15.40
C SER A 520 -25.54 -11.45 16.03
N GLU A 521 -24.46 -11.26 15.26
CA GLU A 521 -23.08 -11.33 15.77
C GLU A 521 -22.68 -10.10 16.61
N TYR A 522 -23.44 -9.01 16.53
CA TYR A 522 -23.14 -7.72 17.16
C TYR A 522 -24.16 -7.34 18.25
N THR A 523 -24.68 -8.36 18.94
CA THR A 523 -25.63 -8.22 20.06
C THR A 523 -24.97 -7.66 21.33
N GLU A 524 -23.67 -7.90 21.50
CA GLU A 524 -22.92 -7.50 22.69
C GLU A 524 -22.00 -6.29 22.44
N LYS A 525 -21.78 -5.49 23.49
CA LYS A 525 -20.94 -4.29 23.39
C LYS A 525 -19.51 -4.58 22.93
N HIS A 526 -18.93 -5.71 23.35
CA HIS A 526 -17.56 -6.07 22.98
C HIS A 526 -17.45 -6.50 21.50
N THR A 527 -18.50 -7.09 20.92
CA THR A 527 -18.55 -7.39 19.48
C THR A 527 -18.73 -6.12 18.64
N VAL A 528 -19.49 -5.14 19.12
CA VAL A 528 -19.59 -3.81 18.47
C VAL A 528 -18.24 -3.10 18.42
N ALA A 529 -17.40 -3.26 19.45
CA ALA A 529 -16.04 -2.73 19.43
C ALA A 529 -15.22 -3.32 18.27
N LYS A 530 -15.42 -4.58 17.86
CA LYS A 530 -14.75 -5.11 16.65
C LYS A 530 -15.25 -4.47 15.36
N LEU A 531 -16.53 -4.07 15.31
CA LEU A 531 -17.13 -3.44 14.13
C LEU A 531 -16.54 -2.05 13.84
N ILE A 532 -16.20 -1.28 14.90
CA ILE A 532 -15.77 0.13 14.80
C ILE A 532 -14.32 0.32 15.25
N GLY A 533 -13.69 -0.70 15.84
CA GLY A 533 -12.36 -0.66 16.45
C GLY A 533 -12.43 -0.61 17.98
N SER A 534 -11.48 -1.24 18.67
CA SER A 534 -11.44 -1.19 20.14
C SER A 534 -11.10 0.23 20.64
N PRO A 535 -11.58 0.66 21.82
CA PRO A 535 -11.12 1.91 22.45
C PRO A 535 -9.65 1.85 22.87
N ALA A 536 -9.00 3.02 23.05
CA ALA A 536 -7.62 3.09 23.52
C ALA A 536 -7.42 2.36 24.86
N GLY A 537 -6.41 1.48 24.93
CA GLY A 537 -6.09 0.69 26.12
C GLY A 537 -6.72 -0.70 26.19
N TYR A 538 -7.48 -1.12 25.17
CA TYR A 538 -8.05 -2.47 25.06
C TYR A 538 -7.30 -3.32 24.03
N VAL A 539 -7.31 -4.66 24.21
CA VAL A 539 -6.76 -5.61 23.25
C VAL A 539 -7.46 -5.45 21.90
N GLY A 540 -6.70 -5.40 20.80
CA GLY A 540 -7.20 -5.10 19.47
C GLY A 540 -7.41 -3.61 19.20
N TYR A 541 -6.87 -2.71 20.03
CA TYR A 541 -6.79 -1.28 19.69
C TYR A 541 -5.95 -1.04 18.44
N GLU A 542 -4.95 -1.88 18.18
CA GLU A 542 -4.15 -1.84 16.94
C GLU A 542 -5.00 -2.22 15.71
N ASP A 543 -6.01 -3.07 15.88
CA ASP A 543 -6.90 -3.53 14.82
C ASP A 543 -7.93 -2.44 14.47
N GLY A 544 -8.11 -2.18 13.17
CA GLY A 544 -9.14 -1.27 12.67
C GLY A 544 -10.56 -1.77 12.92
N GLY A 545 -11.55 -0.90 12.68
CA GLY A 545 -12.96 -1.31 12.70
C GLY A 545 -13.32 -2.10 11.45
N LEU A 546 -13.92 -3.30 11.60
CA LEU A 546 -14.31 -4.14 10.47
C LEU A 546 -15.23 -3.41 9.47
N LEU A 547 -16.18 -2.62 9.95
CA LEU A 547 -17.10 -1.85 9.10
C LEU A 547 -16.37 -0.68 8.43
N THR A 548 -15.60 0.08 9.20
CA THR A 548 -14.85 1.23 8.68
C THR A 548 -13.85 0.80 7.62
N ASP A 549 -13.11 -0.28 7.85
CA ASP A 549 -12.13 -0.81 6.91
C ASP A 549 -12.81 -1.41 5.67
N ALA A 550 -13.97 -2.06 5.82
CA ALA A 550 -14.73 -2.56 4.67
C ALA A 550 -15.20 -1.42 3.75
N ILE A 551 -15.72 -0.33 4.32
CA ILE A 551 -16.15 0.84 3.52
C ILE A 551 -14.94 1.55 2.92
N ARG A 552 -13.83 1.73 3.64
CA ARG A 552 -12.60 2.33 3.05
C ARG A 552 -12.06 1.52 1.88
N LYS A 553 -12.10 0.19 1.96
CA LYS A 553 -11.64 -0.69 0.87
C LYS A 553 -12.59 -0.74 -0.33
N THR A 554 -13.89 -0.56 -0.08
CA THR A 554 -14.93 -0.57 -1.13
C THR A 554 -15.96 0.53 -0.84
N PRO A 555 -15.65 1.80 -1.13
CA PRO A 555 -16.53 2.93 -0.78
C PRO A 555 -17.82 2.98 -1.61
N ASN A 556 -17.80 2.36 -2.80
CA ASN A 556 -18.98 2.17 -3.63
C ASN A 556 -19.50 0.75 -3.50
N CYS A 557 -20.47 0.55 -2.62
CA CYS A 557 -21.03 -0.76 -2.32
C CYS A 557 -22.49 -0.69 -1.85
N VAL A 558 -23.17 -1.83 -1.94
CA VAL A 558 -24.37 -2.08 -1.13
C VAL A 558 -23.90 -2.59 0.24
N LEU A 559 -24.17 -1.82 1.29
CA LEU A 559 -23.93 -2.24 2.67
C LEU A 559 -25.20 -2.86 3.24
N LEU A 560 -25.20 -4.18 3.42
CA LEU A 560 -26.30 -4.96 3.95
C LEU A 560 -26.07 -5.31 5.44
N LEU A 561 -26.91 -4.76 6.31
CA LEU A 561 -26.98 -5.11 7.73
C LEU A 561 -28.20 -6.01 7.97
N ASP A 562 -27.98 -7.32 8.06
CA ASP A 562 -29.06 -8.29 8.25
C ASP A 562 -29.53 -8.34 9.71
N GLU A 563 -30.84 -8.45 9.93
CA GLU A 563 -31.49 -8.60 11.24
C GLU A 563 -31.16 -7.46 12.24
N ILE A 564 -31.27 -6.21 11.78
CA ILE A 564 -30.86 -5.02 12.55
C ILE A 564 -31.53 -4.89 13.92
N GLU A 565 -32.72 -5.46 14.13
CA GLU A 565 -33.38 -5.49 15.44
C GLU A 565 -32.63 -6.30 16.51
N LYS A 566 -31.66 -7.12 16.12
CA LYS A 566 -30.80 -7.90 17.04
C LYS A 566 -29.55 -7.14 17.46
N ALA A 567 -29.19 -6.08 16.74
CA ALA A 567 -27.99 -5.31 17.03
C ALA A 567 -28.04 -4.66 18.42
N HIS A 568 -26.87 -4.52 19.03
CA HIS A 568 -26.72 -3.70 20.23
C HIS A 568 -27.11 -2.22 19.94
N PRO A 569 -27.70 -1.48 20.90
CA PRO A 569 -28.10 -0.08 20.72
C PRO A 569 -27.02 0.87 20.18
N ASP A 570 -25.75 0.62 20.50
CA ASP A 570 -24.63 1.44 20.04
C ASP A 570 -24.48 1.43 18.50
N VAL A 571 -24.88 0.33 17.83
CA VAL A 571 -24.88 0.23 16.35
C VAL A 571 -25.79 1.29 15.74
N PHE A 572 -26.95 1.55 16.35
CA PHE A 572 -27.91 2.54 15.84
C PHE A 572 -27.35 3.96 15.90
N ASN A 573 -26.54 4.30 16.91
CA ASN A 573 -25.93 5.63 17.03
C ASN A 573 -24.96 5.89 15.87
N ILE A 574 -24.22 4.85 15.46
CA ILE A 574 -23.30 4.93 14.31
C ILE A 574 -24.09 5.06 13.01
N LEU A 575 -25.16 4.30 12.86
CA LEU A 575 -26.00 4.38 11.66
C LEU A 575 -26.67 5.75 11.52
N LEU A 576 -27.06 6.39 12.61
CA LEU A 576 -27.52 7.78 12.59
C LEU A 576 -26.44 8.71 12.04
N GLN A 577 -25.19 8.58 12.49
CA GLN A 577 -24.08 9.38 11.94
C GLN A 577 -23.86 9.13 10.44
N VAL A 578 -23.95 7.86 10.00
CA VAL A 578 -23.80 7.49 8.59
C VAL A 578 -24.92 8.06 7.73
N MET A 579 -26.19 7.97 8.16
CA MET A 579 -27.33 8.57 7.44
C MET A 579 -27.32 10.10 7.48
N ASP A 580 -26.76 10.65 8.56
CA ASP A 580 -26.36 12.04 8.84
C ASP A 580 -25.52 12.73 7.79
N TYR A 581 -24.30 12.21 7.76
CA TYR A 581 -23.15 12.92 7.25
C TYR A 581 -22.40 12.07 6.23
N ALA A 582 -22.89 10.86 5.94
CA ALA A 582 -22.23 9.89 5.09
C ALA A 582 -20.77 9.65 5.50
N VAL A 583 -20.46 9.73 6.79
CA VAL A 583 -19.12 9.49 7.32
C VAL A 583 -19.21 8.54 8.50
N LEU A 584 -18.43 7.46 8.42
CA LEU A 584 -18.20 6.53 9.51
C LEU A 584 -16.81 6.79 10.09
N THR A 585 -16.73 7.06 11.39
CA THR A 585 -15.45 7.28 12.08
C THR A 585 -15.15 6.12 13.01
N ASP A 586 -13.95 5.56 12.93
CA ASP A 586 -13.49 4.55 13.87
C ASP A 586 -12.94 5.16 15.18
N ASN A 587 -12.61 4.31 16.15
CA ASN A 587 -12.07 4.74 17.45
C ASN A 587 -10.64 5.31 17.38
N LYS A 588 -9.96 5.22 16.23
CA LYS A 588 -8.66 5.88 15.97
C LYS A 588 -8.84 7.25 15.31
N GLY A 589 -10.07 7.64 14.97
CA GLY A 589 -10.36 8.87 14.23
C GLY A 589 -10.26 8.71 12.71
N ARG A 590 -10.00 7.51 12.20
CA ARG A 590 -9.99 7.25 10.75
C ARG A 590 -11.41 7.30 10.25
N LYS A 591 -11.62 8.03 9.15
CA LYS A 591 -12.93 8.24 8.53
C LYS A 591 -13.08 7.34 7.30
N ALA A 592 -14.28 6.83 7.10
CA ALA A 592 -14.72 6.16 5.89
C ALA A 592 -15.87 6.96 5.27
N ASP A 593 -15.79 7.18 3.96
CA ASP A 593 -16.81 7.89 3.19
C ASP A 593 -17.92 6.92 2.76
N CYS A 594 -19.16 7.23 3.15
CA CYS A 594 -20.35 6.46 2.86
C CYS A 594 -21.26 7.14 1.81
N ARG A 595 -20.82 8.23 1.16
CA ARG A 595 -21.66 8.96 0.18
C ARG A 595 -22.06 8.10 -1.01
N HIS A 596 -21.22 7.16 -1.39
CA HIS A 596 -21.46 6.21 -2.48
C HIS A 596 -22.03 4.85 -2.01
N VAL A 597 -22.52 4.77 -0.77
CA VAL A 597 -23.05 3.54 -0.19
C VAL A 597 -24.57 3.49 -0.30
N VAL A 598 -25.10 2.34 -0.77
CA VAL A 598 -26.52 2.00 -0.61
C VAL A 598 -26.65 1.20 0.68
N LEU A 599 -27.10 1.86 1.75
CA LEU A 599 -27.30 1.24 3.06
C LEU A 599 -28.65 0.51 3.09
N ILE A 600 -28.61 -0.82 3.25
CA ILE A 600 -29.80 -1.67 3.38
C ILE A 600 -29.75 -2.36 4.74
N MET A 601 -30.82 -2.22 5.50
CA MET A 601 -31.00 -2.92 6.78
C MET A 601 -32.19 -3.85 6.65
N THR A 602 -32.06 -5.12 7.06
CA THR A 602 -33.21 -6.04 7.05
C THR A 602 -33.73 -6.26 8.44
N SER A 603 -35.06 -6.36 8.57
CA SER A 603 -35.71 -6.65 9.84
C SER A 603 -36.86 -7.64 9.68
N ASN A 604 -36.97 -8.54 10.64
CA ASN A 604 -38.11 -9.45 10.79
C ASN A 604 -39.18 -8.87 11.74
N ALA A 605 -38.97 -7.66 12.27
CA ALA A 605 -39.91 -7.01 13.17
C ALA A 605 -41.28 -6.81 12.50
N GLY A 606 -42.35 -7.23 13.17
CA GLY A 606 -43.72 -7.08 12.68
C GLY A 606 -44.30 -8.29 11.93
N ALA A 607 -43.48 -9.25 11.48
CA ALA A 607 -43.95 -10.40 10.71
C ALA A 607 -44.98 -11.29 11.47
N GLN A 608 -44.80 -11.49 12.78
CA GLN A 608 -45.73 -12.28 13.60
C GLN A 608 -47.07 -11.56 13.82
N TYR A 609 -47.06 -10.23 13.88
CA TYR A 609 -48.26 -9.42 14.15
C TYR A 609 -49.09 -9.18 12.88
N ALA A 610 -48.44 -9.12 11.72
CA ALA A 610 -49.13 -9.04 10.43
C ALA A 610 -50.10 -10.22 10.24
N ARG A 611 -49.69 -11.45 10.62
CA ARG A 611 -50.55 -12.64 10.56
C ARG A 611 -51.74 -12.58 11.51
N GLN A 612 -51.60 -11.93 12.66
CA GLN A 612 -52.71 -11.78 13.62
C GLN A 612 -53.75 -10.77 13.14
N ALA A 613 -53.33 -9.73 12.42
CA ALA A 613 -54.24 -8.73 11.85
C ALA A 613 -55.13 -9.30 10.73
N SER A 614 -54.65 -10.28 9.96
CA SER A 614 -55.41 -10.94 8.88
C SER A 614 -56.49 -11.93 9.35
N ILE A 615 -56.55 -12.28 10.65
CA ILE A 615 -57.47 -13.30 11.20
C ILE A 615 -58.74 -12.66 11.82
N GLY A 616 -58.85 -11.33 11.87
CA GLY A 616 -59.98 -10.61 12.48
C GLY A 616 -61.06 -10.16 11.49
N PHE A 617 -62.32 -10.51 11.74
CA PHE A 617 -63.49 -10.16 10.91
C PHE A 617 -63.88 -8.66 10.88
N ASN A 618 -63.04 -7.73 11.36
CA ASN A 618 -63.44 -6.31 11.45
C ASN A 618 -62.31 -5.25 11.47
N SER A 619 -61.14 -5.51 10.89
CA SER A 619 -60.06 -4.51 10.85
C SER A 619 -59.86 -3.91 9.46
N GLN A 620 -60.10 -2.59 9.33
CA GLN A 620 -59.76 -1.76 8.15
C GLN A 620 -58.24 -1.57 7.94
N VAL A 621 -57.38 -2.27 8.68
CA VAL A 621 -55.93 -2.06 8.69
C VAL A 621 -55.27 -3.15 7.83
N THR A 622 -54.50 -2.75 6.83
CA THR A 622 -53.78 -3.70 5.97
C THR A 622 -52.62 -4.38 6.72
N ALA A 623 -52.19 -5.56 6.27
CA ALA A 623 -51.05 -6.26 6.87
C ALA A 623 -49.77 -5.41 6.88
N GLY A 624 -49.56 -4.58 5.84
CA GLY A 624 -48.45 -3.63 5.76
C GLY A 624 -48.53 -2.51 6.80
N GLU A 625 -49.71 -1.92 7.02
CA GLU A 625 -49.91 -0.90 8.05
C GLU A 625 -49.69 -1.46 9.47
N ALA A 626 -50.13 -2.70 9.71
CA ALA A 626 -49.86 -3.40 10.97
C ALA A 626 -48.35 -3.61 11.20
N MET A 627 -47.60 -3.99 10.15
CA MET A 627 -46.14 -4.09 10.23
C MET A 627 -45.49 -2.73 10.52
N LEU A 628 -45.85 -1.68 9.79
CA LEU A 628 -45.30 -0.33 9.98
C LEU A 628 -45.56 0.20 11.40
N LYS A 629 -46.73 -0.10 11.97
CA LYS A 629 -47.02 0.25 13.37
C LYS A 629 -46.10 -0.46 14.36
N GLN A 630 -45.70 -1.70 14.06
CA GLN A 630 -44.75 -2.44 14.90
C GLN A 630 -43.31 -1.94 14.69
N VAL A 631 -42.91 -1.62 13.46
CA VAL A 631 -41.62 -1.00 13.15
C VAL A 631 -41.43 0.27 13.98
N LYS A 632 -42.46 1.13 14.05
CA LYS A 632 -42.47 2.35 14.89
C LYS A 632 -42.35 2.10 16.39
N LYS A 633 -42.58 0.88 16.88
CA LYS A 633 -42.34 0.49 18.27
C LYS A 633 -40.94 -0.07 18.49
N THR A 634 -40.42 -0.83 17.52
CA THR A 634 -39.09 -1.44 17.60
C THR A 634 -37.99 -0.41 17.38
N PHE A 635 -38.16 0.47 16.40
CA PHE A 635 -37.18 1.49 16.04
C PHE A 635 -37.65 2.86 16.52
N LYS A 636 -36.73 3.63 17.11
CA LYS A 636 -37.03 4.99 17.57
C LYS A 636 -37.42 5.89 16.38
N PRO A 637 -38.31 6.88 16.57
CA PRO A 637 -38.69 7.81 15.50
C PRO A 637 -37.51 8.51 14.84
N GLU A 638 -36.48 8.84 15.64
CA GLU A 638 -35.24 9.45 15.16
C GLU A 638 -34.57 8.61 14.06
N PHE A 639 -34.48 7.29 14.24
CA PHE A 639 -33.90 6.38 13.25
C PHE A 639 -34.76 6.29 11.99
N ILE A 640 -36.07 6.17 12.14
CA ILE A 640 -36.99 6.02 11.01
C ILE A 640 -36.98 7.28 10.12
N ASN A 641 -36.91 8.47 10.74
CA ASN A 641 -36.93 9.74 10.02
C ASN A 641 -35.65 10.01 9.20
N ARG A 642 -34.58 9.23 9.39
CA ARG A 642 -33.34 9.32 8.60
C ARG A 642 -33.29 8.35 7.42
N LEU A 643 -34.23 7.40 7.36
CA LEU A 643 -34.33 6.46 6.25
C LEU A 643 -34.86 7.18 4.99
N SER A 644 -34.32 6.83 3.83
CA SER A 644 -34.88 7.19 2.53
C SER A 644 -36.25 6.54 2.34
N ALA A 645 -36.38 5.26 2.71
CA ALA A 645 -37.65 4.54 2.68
C ALA A 645 -37.67 3.33 3.63
N THR A 646 -38.86 3.00 4.13
CA THR A 646 -39.14 1.70 4.77
C THR A 646 -39.89 0.83 3.77
N VAL A 647 -39.21 -0.20 3.26
CA VAL A 647 -39.69 -1.08 2.20
C VAL A 647 -40.34 -2.31 2.82
N VAL A 648 -41.63 -2.52 2.54
CA VAL A 648 -42.41 -3.64 3.09
C VAL A 648 -42.38 -4.82 2.12
N PHE A 649 -41.97 -5.98 2.62
CA PHE A 649 -41.99 -7.25 1.91
C PHE A 649 -43.17 -8.09 2.39
N HIS A 650 -43.93 -8.60 1.43
CA HIS A 650 -45.13 -9.38 1.70
C HIS A 650 -44.83 -10.86 1.88
N ASP A 651 -45.75 -11.59 2.52
CA ASP A 651 -45.69 -13.05 2.64
C ASP A 651 -45.62 -13.71 1.25
N MET A 652 -44.94 -14.85 1.20
CA MET A 652 -44.83 -15.63 -0.03
C MET A 652 -46.18 -16.28 -0.34
N ASP A 653 -46.74 -15.98 -1.51
CA ASP A 653 -47.92 -16.66 -2.02
C ASP A 653 -47.54 -17.88 -2.86
N ARG A 654 -48.53 -18.71 -3.20
CA ARG A 654 -48.31 -19.94 -3.96
C ARG A 654 -47.77 -19.66 -5.39
N PRO A 655 -48.24 -18.64 -6.13
CA PRO A 655 -47.62 -18.22 -7.40
C PRO A 655 -46.13 -17.88 -7.27
N MET A 656 -45.76 -17.04 -6.30
CA MET A 656 -44.37 -16.69 -6.01
C MET A 656 -43.54 -17.93 -5.67
N ALA A 657 -44.08 -18.81 -4.83
CA ALA A 657 -43.41 -20.06 -4.49
C ALA A 657 -43.15 -20.94 -5.72
N SER A 658 -44.13 -21.07 -6.63
CA SER A 658 -43.94 -21.81 -7.89
C SER A 658 -42.79 -21.25 -8.72
N LEU A 659 -42.75 -19.92 -8.91
CA LEU A 659 -41.68 -19.26 -9.67
C LEU A 659 -40.30 -19.46 -9.01
N ILE A 660 -40.24 -19.42 -7.68
CA ILE A 660 -39.02 -19.69 -6.92
C ILE A 660 -38.57 -21.14 -7.13
N LEU A 661 -39.49 -22.10 -7.06
CA LEU A 661 -39.19 -23.50 -7.32
C LEU A 661 -38.61 -23.69 -8.73
N ASP A 662 -39.22 -23.06 -9.74
CA ASP A 662 -38.74 -23.12 -11.12
C ASP A 662 -37.32 -22.55 -11.26
N LYS A 663 -37.05 -21.40 -10.64
CA LYS A 663 -35.70 -20.81 -10.57
C LYS A 663 -34.69 -21.78 -9.94
N LYS A 664 -35.02 -22.38 -8.79
CA LYS A 664 -34.14 -23.33 -8.09
C LYS A 664 -33.90 -24.62 -8.87
N LEU A 665 -34.92 -25.11 -9.58
CA LEU A 665 -34.81 -26.26 -10.47
C LEU A 665 -33.96 -25.93 -11.70
N GLY A 666 -34.06 -24.72 -12.25
CA GLY A 666 -33.19 -24.23 -13.33
C GLY A 666 -31.73 -24.10 -12.91
N GLU A 667 -31.46 -23.59 -11.70
CA GLU A 667 -30.12 -23.55 -11.11
C GLU A 667 -29.55 -24.97 -10.92
N LEU A 668 -30.37 -25.92 -10.48
CA LEU A 668 -29.99 -27.32 -10.37
C LEU A 668 -29.74 -27.93 -11.76
N GLY A 669 -30.61 -27.65 -12.74
CA GLY A 669 -30.46 -28.08 -14.13
C GLY A 669 -29.15 -27.61 -14.74
N SER A 670 -28.79 -26.34 -14.54
CA SER A 670 -27.51 -25.79 -15.02
C SER A 670 -26.29 -26.51 -14.44
N LYS A 671 -26.37 -26.93 -13.16
CA LYS A 671 -25.33 -27.75 -12.52
C LYS A 671 -25.29 -29.19 -13.02
N LEU A 672 -26.40 -29.73 -13.51
CA LEU A 672 -26.47 -31.05 -14.11
C LEU A 672 -25.96 -31.04 -15.56
N SER A 673 -26.24 -29.96 -16.31
CA SER A 673 -25.78 -29.78 -17.69
C SER A 673 -24.25 -29.80 -17.81
N SER A 674 -23.52 -29.29 -16.81
CA SER A 674 -22.04 -29.39 -16.78
C SER A 674 -21.53 -30.83 -16.67
N ARG A 675 -22.40 -31.78 -16.29
CA ARG A 675 -22.16 -33.23 -16.29
C ARG A 675 -22.91 -33.94 -17.42
N GLN A 676 -23.37 -33.21 -18.44
CA GLN A 676 -24.15 -33.74 -19.56
C GLN A 676 -25.44 -34.46 -19.15
N VAL A 677 -26.02 -34.08 -18.00
CA VAL A 677 -27.29 -34.62 -17.51
C VAL A 677 -28.40 -33.60 -17.73
N GLU A 678 -29.47 -34.00 -18.40
CA GLU A 678 -30.68 -33.20 -18.58
C GLU A 678 -31.80 -33.78 -17.71
N MET A 679 -32.42 -32.92 -16.90
CA MET A 679 -33.50 -33.29 -15.99
C MET A 679 -34.82 -32.72 -16.47
N VAL A 680 -35.82 -33.58 -16.67
CA VAL A 680 -37.19 -33.19 -16.97
C VAL A 680 -38.07 -33.52 -15.78
N LEU A 681 -38.73 -32.51 -15.20
CA LEU A 681 -39.67 -32.71 -14.10
C LEU A 681 -41.09 -32.91 -14.64
N SER A 682 -41.84 -33.88 -14.10
CA SER A 682 -43.27 -33.98 -14.39
C SER A 682 -44.08 -32.95 -13.59
N GLN A 683 -45.29 -32.63 -14.04
CA GLN A 683 -46.18 -31.69 -13.35
C GLN A 683 -46.52 -32.16 -11.94
N GLU A 684 -46.68 -33.47 -11.74
CA GLU A 684 -46.95 -34.06 -10.42
C GLU A 684 -45.74 -33.95 -9.49
N ALA A 685 -44.52 -34.14 -10.02
CA ALA A 685 -43.30 -33.97 -9.24
C ALA A 685 -43.06 -32.52 -8.86
N HIS A 686 -43.38 -31.58 -9.75
CA HIS A 686 -43.34 -30.15 -9.49
C HIS A 686 -44.29 -29.78 -8.35
N GLU A 687 -45.56 -30.15 -8.47
CA GLU A 687 -46.59 -29.87 -7.47
C GLU A 687 -46.26 -30.53 -6.11
N TRP A 688 -45.67 -31.73 -6.13
CA TRP A 688 -45.23 -32.42 -4.92
C TRP A 688 -44.10 -31.68 -4.19
N LEU A 689 -43.12 -31.16 -4.94
CA LEU A 689 -42.05 -30.33 -4.38
C LEU A 689 -42.60 -29.00 -3.85
N LEU A 690 -43.54 -28.39 -4.59
CA LEU A 690 -44.18 -27.14 -4.21
C LEU A 690 -44.96 -27.29 -2.91
N GLN A 691 -45.80 -28.33 -2.78
CA GLN A 691 -46.60 -28.57 -1.56
C GLN A 691 -45.76 -28.78 -0.31
N ARG A 692 -44.60 -29.44 -0.42
CA ARG A 692 -43.70 -29.67 0.72
C ARG A 692 -42.77 -28.50 1.00
N GLY A 693 -42.38 -27.77 -0.04
CA GLY A 693 -41.50 -26.61 0.05
C GLY A 693 -42.23 -25.31 0.40
N PHE A 694 -43.55 -25.26 0.22
CA PHE A 694 -44.38 -24.11 0.56
C PHE A 694 -44.85 -24.17 2.01
N ILE A 695 -43.98 -23.70 2.92
CA ILE A 695 -44.34 -23.48 4.33
C ILE A 695 -44.27 -21.96 4.61
N PRO A 696 -45.41 -21.29 4.87
CA PRO A 696 -45.46 -19.84 5.08
C PRO A 696 -44.50 -19.34 6.18
N GLU A 697 -44.22 -20.16 7.21
CA GLU A 697 -43.28 -19.79 8.27
C GLU A 697 -41.82 -19.65 7.81
N TYR A 698 -41.37 -20.45 6.84
CA TYR A 698 -39.95 -20.60 6.50
C TYR A 698 -39.58 -19.99 5.14
N GLY A 699 -40.56 -19.55 4.36
CA GLY A 699 -40.35 -18.88 3.09
C GLY A 699 -39.62 -19.78 2.07
N ALA A 700 -38.88 -19.15 1.15
CA ALA A 700 -38.12 -19.84 0.11
C ALA A 700 -37.04 -20.80 0.62
N ARG A 701 -36.60 -20.67 1.89
CA ARG A 701 -35.53 -21.52 2.48
C ARG A 701 -35.95 -22.99 2.57
N GLU A 702 -37.24 -23.25 2.72
CA GLU A 702 -37.75 -24.61 2.82
C GLU A 702 -37.70 -25.34 1.47
N MET A 703 -37.80 -24.61 0.35
CA MET A 703 -37.64 -25.20 -0.99
C MET A 703 -36.25 -25.80 -1.20
N ASP A 704 -35.20 -25.07 -0.80
CA ASP A 704 -33.83 -25.57 -0.89
C ASP A 704 -33.64 -26.85 -0.06
N ARG A 705 -34.27 -26.93 1.12
CA ARG A 705 -34.25 -28.11 1.99
C ARG A 705 -34.97 -29.29 1.35
N VAL A 706 -36.17 -29.09 0.81
CA VAL A 706 -36.96 -30.15 0.17
C VAL A 706 -36.24 -30.69 -1.06
N ILE A 707 -35.68 -29.83 -1.91
CA ILE A 707 -34.87 -30.23 -3.06
C ILE A 707 -33.63 -31.01 -2.60
N ALA A 708 -32.93 -30.52 -1.57
CA ALA A 708 -31.73 -31.18 -1.05
C ALA A 708 -32.00 -32.51 -0.36
N ALA A 709 -33.15 -32.66 0.31
CA ALA A 709 -33.52 -33.87 1.02
C ALA A 709 -34.10 -34.95 0.10
N HIS A 710 -34.86 -34.56 -0.92
CA HIS A 710 -35.65 -35.52 -1.71
C HIS A 710 -35.20 -35.67 -3.16
N LEU A 711 -34.69 -34.62 -3.80
CA LEU A 711 -34.33 -34.66 -5.23
C LEU A 711 -32.82 -34.88 -5.45
N LYS A 712 -31.96 -34.08 -4.80
CA LYS A 712 -30.49 -34.18 -4.96
C LYS A 712 -29.92 -35.57 -4.63
N PRO A 713 -30.36 -36.30 -3.59
CA PRO A 713 -29.80 -37.60 -3.28
C PRO A 713 -30.11 -38.66 -4.35
N LEU A 714 -31.29 -38.58 -4.97
CA LEU A 714 -31.67 -39.46 -6.08
C LEU A 714 -30.76 -39.21 -7.29
N LEU A 715 -30.59 -37.93 -7.67
CA LEU A 715 -29.72 -37.53 -8.77
C LEU A 715 -28.25 -37.92 -8.50
N MET A 716 -27.75 -37.64 -7.29
CA MET A 716 -26.40 -38.02 -6.87
C MET A 716 -26.15 -39.52 -7.05
N ARG A 717 -27.10 -40.36 -6.60
CA ARG A 717 -26.96 -41.81 -6.69
C ARG A 717 -26.90 -42.28 -8.15
N GLU A 718 -27.75 -41.75 -9.02
CA GLU A 718 -27.73 -42.11 -10.45
C GLU A 718 -26.48 -41.60 -11.17
N ILE A 719 -25.98 -40.41 -10.81
CA ILE A 719 -24.77 -39.83 -11.40
C ILE A 719 -23.50 -40.59 -10.95
N LEU A 720 -23.42 -40.99 -9.68
CA LEU A 720 -22.22 -41.67 -9.16
C LEU A 720 -22.24 -43.18 -9.37
N PHE A 721 -23.40 -43.82 -9.31
CA PHE A 721 -23.52 -45.28 -9.25
C PHE A 721 -24.44 -45.87 -10.32
N GLY A 722 -25.33 -45.07 -10.90
CA GLY A 722 -26.39 -45.54 -11.78
C GLY A 722 -26.17 -45.21 -13.25
N THR A 723 -27.28 -44.97 -13.93
CA THR A 723 -27.39 -44.87 -15.39
C THR A 723 -26.90 -43.54 -15.95
N LEU A 724 -26.74 -42.51 -15.11
CA LEU A 724 -26.33 -41.15 -15.50
C LEU A 724 -24.82 -40.89 -15.38
N LYS A 725 -24.01 -41.94 -15.17
CA LYS A 725 -22.53 -41.82 -15.05
C LYS A 725 -21.86 -41.15 -16.26
N ALA A 726 -22.41 -41.37 -17.45
CA ALA A 726 -21.91 -40.82 -18.72
C ALA A 726 -22.78 -39.68 -19.26
N GLY A 727 -23.60 -39.06 -18.41
CA GLY A 727 -24.64 -38.13 -18.83
C GLY A 727 -25.94 -38.83 -19.22
N GLY A 728 -26.90 -38.08 -19.78
CA GLY A 728 -28.18 -38.59 -20.27
C GLY A 728 -29.39 -37.80 -19.80
N LYS A 729 -30.58 -38.22 -20.24
CA LYS A 729 -31.86 -37.62 -19.87
C LYS A 729 -32.55 -38.42 -18.76
N VAL A 730 -33.03 -37.71 -17.73
CA VAL A 730 -33.78 -38.32 -16.64
C VAL A 730 -35.10 -37.61 -16.43
N ARG A 731 -36.17 -38.38 -16.25
CA ARG A 731 -37.49 -37.85 -15.89
C ARG A 731 -37.75 -38.06 -14.40
N VAL A 732 -38.12 -36.99 -13.71
CA VAL A 732 -38.51 -37.02 -12.30
C VAL A 732 -40.03 -37.11 -12.20
N GLN A 733 -40.54 -38.13 -11.51
CA GLN A 733 -41.98 -38.36 -11.32
C GLN A 733 -42.29 -38.71 -9.86
N VAL A 734 -43.58 -38.71 -9.51
CA VAL A 734 -44.05 -39.16 -8.20
C VAL A 734 -44.61 -40.58 -8.32
N GLU A 735 -44.06 -41.52 -7.57
CA GLU A 735 -44.58 -42.88 -7.43
C GLU A 735 -44.72 -43.23 -5.95
N ASN A 736 -45.86 -43.82 -5.57
CA ASN A 736 -46.15 -44.22 -4.17
C ASN A 736 -45.92 -43.09 -3.14
N GLY A 737 -46.21 -41.84 -3.51
CA GLY A 737 -46.05 -40.67 -2.64
C GLY A 737 -44.61 -40.19 -2.44
N ALA A 738 -43.64 -40.70 -3.21
CA ALA A 738 -42.24 -40.28 -3.18
C ALA A 738 -41.73 -39.93 -4.59
N LEU A 739 -40.72 -39.07 -4.66
CA LEU A 739 -40.02 -38.78 -5.91
C LEU A 739 -39.21 -40.01 -6.36
N LYS A 740 -39.27 -40.31 -7.65
CA LYS A 740 -38.43 -41.30 -8.31
C LYS A 740 -37.90 -40.78 -9.63
N LEU A 741 -36.74 -41.32 -10.01
CA LEU A 741 -36.12 -41.09 -11.30
C LEU A 741 -36.51 -42.24 -12.24
N GLN A 742 -37.01 -41.90 -13.42
CA GLN A 742 -37.18 -42.83 -14.53
C GLN A 742 -36.21 -42.45 -15.65
N PRO A 743 -35.60 -43.43 -16.35
CA PRO A 743 -34.87 -43.17 -17.58
C PRO A 743 -35.83 -42.49 -18.56
N ALA A 744 -35.46 -41.31 -19.06
CA ALA A 744 -36.20 -40.72 -20.17
C ALA A 744 -35.77 -41.49 -21.43
N THR A 745 -36.57 -42.48 -21.82
CA THR A 745 -36.49 -43.04 -23.17
C THR A 745 -36.97 -41.96 -24.14
N GLU A 746 -36.26 -41.85 -25.28
CA GLU A 746 -36.35 -40.75 -26.28
C GLU A 746 -37.74 -40.14 -26.48
#